data_AF-A0A319E3N0-F1
#
_entry.id   AF-A0A319E3N0-F1
#
_cell.length_a   1.000
_cell.length_b   1.000
_cell.length_c   1.000
_cell.angle_alpha   90.00
_cell.angle_beta   90.00
_cell.angle_gamma   90.00
#
_symmetry.space_group_name_H-M   'P 1'
#
loop_
_entity.id
_entity.type
_entity.pdbx_description
1 polymer ?
#
loop_
_entity_poly.entity_id
_entity_poly.type
_entity_poly.pdbx_seq_one_letter_code
_entity_poly.pdbx_strand_id
1 'polypeptide(L)'
;MPQKITVAVAQASTQPTVAATLDALARVTRHAASRGVHLILFPEAYLGGYPRTCDFGTAVGARAPHGRDQFLEYFHAAIDLGDTPAGAGDDWVDRKLPLPRGKEYRGDGTRETLEKISRETGVFIVCGVIERAGGSLYCSAIYVDPRDGALGKRRKVMPTASERLIWAQGSPSSLKAVTTELNGVRLTIGSAICWENYMPLLRQSLYSQNVNLYLAPTADSRDTWLPLMRTVAAEGRTFVLSANQCVRRRELPDWITTASSGGDGDEYVSRGGSCIVGPLGEVLREPIWEVSTDDANAAEDLNAALSVTEIDLEDCERGRLDMDVAGSYSRNDAFKLTTESRQPRVSCYQPAGGHKADADTPRYARALEERIIELEAQRGPDLDIRSGHLPLDPAASPSFRTTDVRRSELQGPSQIPIPVDGRPEDVASPAIRVVSDCPRNGQDIQAASTPSITMLPSLAPSSPNPVALEGANYETGIPPQIQDELVRIFLERVNPRYPFLHEETFIAWYDTWKSSRSLGVPLPLDERWKAFFIKMAFAVSLLIAPRVSPSDMKASQALYSSSMASLDTVFSCLDPVLHAQAYLLCTLHALHSPSSQTVLTMISAAMRCCVIAQLHLHTQNSKAEDPLLEMQIRRRVFWSAYAMDRLISWVYHVPCSLVDEDIQVEPFANMNDDEIKAWQSRTDRLDQVESVPRRTQVSSALHLIRGRRIQSRILSIMMRADYDPRFGENHQWRLHMLEILNQWKAQLQPHSDPLSRGYTSEGWVGMLYNYTVLLLYRPTKTNACDMVVERCIKACTDIALTFWTYLKSRQTAQLWPGLLSQFGIGITLLYCLWVVPPARRTAALQSSRVGTAIRTCSVILAVLSERWTQAEPLRDVFDSLADAIPVHCAPHDLEGSRISTDSIQHPLPRLNTIVVNKDILRMLTEMATEDYPWDEDRPANLAGWSSSDVHTAHDCPLCWDAPAGLEGFPPVGFATGSLWPAFDGTAGNSFTVSPEGYPLFPGLLGSIEF
;
A
#
# COMPACT_ATOMS: atom_id res chain seq x y z
N MET A 1 42.43 -14.59 -29.30
CA MET A 1 41.51 -15.12 -30.33
C MET A 1 40.22 -14.31 -30.22
N PRO A 2 39.55 -13.96 -31.32
CA PRO A 2 38.35 -13.11 -31.27
C PRO A 2 37.30 -13.76 -30.35
N GLN A 3 36.64 -12.97 -29.49
CA GLN A 3 35.66 -13.47 -28.52
C GLN A 3 34.29 -13.74 -29.15
N LYS A 4 34.29 -14.50 -30.26
CA LYS A 4 33.14 -14.74 -31.11
C LYS A 4 32.37 -16.00 -30.74
N ILE A 5 31.06 -15.88 -30.66
CA ILE A 5 30.14 -16.97 -30.32
C ILE A 5 28.84 -16.87 -31.12
N THR A 6 28.39 -17.99 -31.70
CA THR A 6 27.06 -18.11 -32.32
C THR A 6 25.99 -18.34 -31.26
N VAL A 7 24.96 -17.51 -31.25
CA VAL A 7 23.82 -17.57 -30.31
C VAL A 7 22.48 -17.64 -31.04
N ALA A 8 21.45 -18.13 -30.36
CA ALA A 8 20.10 -18.22 -30.91
C ALA A 8 18.98 -17.86 -29.91
N VAL A 9 17.86 -17.35 -30.43
CA VAL A 9 16.57 -17.25 -29.74
C VAL A 9 15.53 -18.09 -30.48
N ALA A 10 14.80 -18.92 -29.75
CA ALA A 10 13.71 -19.74 -30.27
C ALA A 10 12.36 -19.11 -29.91
N GLN A 11 11.52 -18.86 -30.91
CA GLN A 11 10.14 -18.46 -30.73
C GLN A 11 9.24 -19.70 -30.76
N ALA A 12 8.76 -20.16 -29.59
CA ALA A 12 8.21 -21.49 -29.42
C ALA A 12 6.94 -21.49 -28.54
N SER A 13 6.10 -22.52 -28.65
CA SER A 13 4.89 -22.71 -27.83
C SER A 13 4.94 -23.99 -26.98
N THR A 14 4.45 -23.89 -25.74
CA THR A 14 4.31 -25.06 -24.85
C THR A 14 3.39 -26.10 -25.48
N GLN A 15 3.83 -27.35 -25.51
CA GLN A 15 3.06 -28.45 -26.09
C GLN A 15 2.10 -29.05 -25.06
N PRO A 16 1.07 -29.83 -25.45
CA PRO A 16 0.05 -30.36 -24.53
C PRO A 16 0.56 -31.23 -23.37
N THR A 17 1.83 -31.66 -23.39
CA THR A 17 2.49 -32.31 -22.24
C THR A 17 3.92 -31.81 -22.07
N VAL A 18 4.45 -31.95 -20.85
CA VAL A 18 5.87 -31.69 -20.54
C VAL A 18 6.80 -32.52 -21.42
N ALA A 19 6.48 -33.80 -21.64
CA ALA A 19 7.25 -34.70 -22.51
C ALA A 19 7.30 -34.19 -23.96
N ALA A 20 6.14 -33.86 -24.56
CA ALA A 20 6.09 -33.31 -25.91
C ALA A 20 6.83 -31.97 -26.04
N THR A 21 6.83 -31.15 -24.98
CA THR A 21 7.57 -29.87 -24.95
C THR A 21 9.08 -30.10 -24.84
N LEU A 22 9.52 -31.12 -24.09
CA LEU A 22 10.93 -31.52 -24.03
C LEU A 22 11.41 -32.15 -25.35
N ASP A 23 10.55 -32.91 -26.03
CA ASP A 23 10.85 -33.42 -27.39
C ASP A 23 10.93 -32.28 -28.41
N ALA A 24 10.08 -31.26 -28.32
CA ALA A 24 10.15 -30.05 -29.15
C ALA A 24 11.46 -29.29 -28.90
N LEU A 25 11.79 -29.01 -27.63
CA LEU A 25 13.06 -28.43 -27.20
C LEU A 25 14.26 -29.22 -27.73
N ALA A 26 14.20 -30.55 -27.68
CA ALA A 26 15.26 -31.42 -28.20
C ALA A 26 15.39 -31.39 -29.73
N ARG A 27 14.28 -31.26 -30.49
CA ARG A 27 14.32 -31.04 -31.95
C ARG A 27 14.95 -29.70 -32.29
N VAL A 28 14.47 -28.62 -31.66
CA VAL A 28 14.97 -27.24 -31.90
C VAL A 28 16.45 -27.12 -31.52
N THR A 29 16.88 -27.68 -30.39
CA THR A 29 18.28 -27.62 -29.95
C THR A 29 19.22 -28.43 -30.85
N ARG A 30 18.80 -29.59 -31.37
CA ARG A 30 19.58 -30.35 -32.37
C ARG A 30 19.71 -29.59 -33.70
N HIS A 31 18.68 -28.86 -34.11
CA HIS A 31 18.73 -28.00 -35.30
C HIS A 31 19.57 -26.73 -35.09
N ALA A 32 19.61 -26.19 -33.87
CA ALA A 32 20.54 -25.13 -33.51
C ALA A 32 21.99 -25.63 -33.55
N ALA A 33 22.27 -26.83 -33.02
CA ALA A 33 23.58 -27.46 -33.05
C ALA A 33 24.11 -27.71 -34.47
N SER A 34 23.27 -28.19 -35.40
CA SER A 34 23.67 -28.38 -36.81
C SER A 34 23.99 -27.07 -37.52
N ARG A 35 23.50 -25.93 -37.01
CA ARG A 35 23.83 -24.57 -37.46
C ARG A 35 25.00 -23.93 -36.70
N GLY A 36 25.70 -24.68 -35.85
CA GLY A 36 26.86 -24.19 -35.08
C GLY A 36 26.52 -23.19 -33.98
N VAL A 37 25.30 -23.28 -33.41
CA VAL A 37 24.89 -22.48 -32.24
C VAL A 37 25.54 -23.04 -30.97
N HIS A 38 26.04 -22.16 -30.11
CA HIS A 38 26.66 -22.53 -28.83
C HIS A 38 25.74 -22.27 -27.63
N LEU A 39 24.82 -21.31 -27.75
CA LEU A 39 23.83 -20.99 -26.72
C LEU A 39 22.46 -20.71 -27.35
N ILE A 40 21.39 -21.26 -26.76
CA ILE A 40 20.01 -21.02 -27.16
C ILE A 40 19.13 -20.57 -25.98
N LEU A 41 18.31 -19.54 -26.21
CA LEU A 41 17.27 -19.08 -25.27
C LEU A 41 15.87 -19.49 -25.75
N PHE A 42 15.12 -20.17 -24.89
CA PHE A 42 13.69 -20.46 -25.04
C PHE A 42 12.83 -19.46 -24.21
N PRO A 43 11.53 -19.30 -24.54
CA PRO A 43 10.67 -18.25 -23.95
C PRO A 43 10.39 -18.34 -22.44
N GLU A 44 9.77 -17.30 -21.88
CA GLU A 44 9.17 -17.34 -20.54
C GLU A 44 8.15 -18.49 -20.45
N ALA A 45 8.09 -19.16 -19.29
CA ALA A 45 7.09 -20.20 -18.99
C ALA A 45 6.97 -21.33 -20.03
N TYR A 46 8.00 -21.56 -20.87
CA TYR A 46 7.93 -22.53 -21.97
C TYR A 46 7.68 -23.96 -21.46
N LEU A 47 8.37 -24.38 -20.40
CA LEU A 47 8.02 -25.60 -19.66
C LEU A 47 7.00 -25.28 -18.55
N GLY A 48 5.87 -26.00 -18.55
CA GLY A 48 4.74 -25.80 -17.63
C GLY A 48 3.66 -24.82 -18.12
N GLY A 49 3.98 -23.95 -19.08
CA GLY A 49 3.01 -23.12 -19.81
C GLY A 49 2.69 -21.76 -19.18
N TYR A 50 2.41 -20.78 -20.04
CA TYR A 50 1.82 -19.51 -19.62
C TYR A 50 0.27 -19.62 -19.70
N PRO A 51 -0.48 -19.43 -18.61
CA PRO A 51 -1.93 -19.58 -18.58
C PRO A 51 -2.65 -18.35 -19.16
N ARG A 52 -2.48 -18.12 -20.47
CA ARG A 52 -3.12 -16.99 -21.18
C ARG A 52 -4.65 -17.12 -21.11
N THR A 53 -5.33 -15.98 -21.08
CA THR A 53 -6.80 -15.83 -20.91
C THR A 53 -7.45 -16.48 -19.67
N CYS A 54 -6.71 -17.15 -18.78
CA CYS A 54 -7.25 -17.74 -17.56
C CYS A 54 -7.34 -16.73 -16.41
N ASP A 55 -8.48 -16.68 -15.71
CA ASP A 55 -8.72 -15.86 -14.51
C ASP A 55 -8.67 -16.67 -13.20
N PHE A 56 -8.50 -18.00 -13.31
CA PHE A 56 -8.59 -18.99 -12.23
C PHE A 56 -9.85 -18.82 -11.35
N GLY A 57 -10.97 -18.39 -11.94
CA GLY A 57 -12.23 -18.13 -11.24
C GLY A 57 -12.11 -17.17 -10.05
N THR A 58 -11.14 -16.24 -10.11
CA THR A 58 -10.81 -15.35 -8.98
C THR A 58 -11.53 -14.00 -9.04
N ALA A 59 -11.96 -13.51 -7.89
CA ALA A 59 -12.41 -12.15 -7.69
C ALA A 59 -11.92 -11.62 -6.34
N VAL A 60 -11.97 -10.31 -6.10
CA VAL A 60 -11.53 -9.76 -4.81
C VAL A 60 -12.45 -10.26 -3.70
N GLY A 61 -11.91 -11.06 -2.78
CA GLY A 61 -12.65 -11.72 -1.70
C GLY A 61 -13.30 -13.07 -2.05
N ALA A 62 -13.34 -13.50 -3.31
CA ALA A 62 -14.03 -14.72 -3.74
C ALA A 62 -13.20 -15.60 -4.69
N ARG A 63 -13.43 -16.91 -4.68
CA ARG A 63 -12.83 -17.88 -5.61
C ARG A 63 -13.86 -18.96 -5.95
N ALA A 64 -14.18 -19.11 -7.24
CA ALA A 64 -15.10 -20.13 -7.74
C ALA A 64 -14.53 -21.56 -7.59
N PRO A 65 -15.36 -22.62 -7.55
CA PRO A 65 -14.88 -24.00 -7.53
C PRO A 65 -13.99 -24.34 -8.72
N HIS A 66 -14.46 -24.10 -9.95
CA HIS A 66 -13.71 -24.38 -11.20
C HIS A 66 -12.30 -23.77 -11.22
N GLY A 67 -12.12 -22.61 -10.59
CA GLY A 67 -10.82 -21.94 -10.51
C GLY A 67 -9.77 -22.70 -9.68
N ARG A 68 -10.23 -23.50 -8.71
CA ARG A 68 -9.37 -24.42 -7.95
C ARG A 68 -8.99 -25.63 -8.79
N ASP A 69 -9.93 -26.12 -9.60
CA ASP A 69 -9.70 -27.26 -10.50
C ASP A 69 -8.71 -26.86 -11.63
N GLN A 70 -8.85 -25.66 -12.19
CA GLN A 70 -7.86 -25.06 -13.10
C GLN A 70 -6.49 -24.88 -12.46
N PHE A 71 -6.44 -24.42 -11.20
CA PHE A 71 -5.17 -24.31 -10.47
C PHE A 71 -4.56 -25.69 -10.19
N LEU A 72 -5.36 -26.73 -9.95
CA LEU A 72 -4.90 -28.10 -9.75
C LEU A 72 -4.27 -28.66 -11.04
N GLU A 73 -4.92 -28.54 -12.18
CA GLU A 73 -4.37 -28.96 -13.48
C GLU A 73 -3.08 -28.18 -13.81
N TYR A 74 -3.07 -26.86 -13.58
CA TYR A 74 -1.88 -26.04 -13.78
C TYR A 74 -0.72 -26.42 -12.84
N PHE A 75 -1.02 -26.79 -11.58
CA PHE A 75 -0.03 -27.27 -10.60
C PHE A 75 0.48 -28.69 -10.92
N HIS A 76 -0.31 -29.50 -11.61
CA HIS A 76 0.11 -30.80 -12.15
C HIS A 76 0.99 -30.66 -13.41
N ALA A 77 0.75 -29.63 -14.24
CA ALA A 77 1.57 -29.32 -15.42
C ALA A 77 2.93 -28.66 -15.08
N ALA A 78 3.06 -28.07 -13.89
CA ALA A 78 4.28 -27.40 -13.44
C ALA A 78 5.43 -28.36 -13.08
N ILE A 79 6.67 -27.92 -13.34
CA ILE A 79 7.89 -28.74 -13.28
C ILE A 79 8.43 -28.82 -11.85
N ASP A 80 8.65 -30.03 -11.34
CA ASP A 80 9.42 -30.25 -10.11
C ASP A 80 10.91 -30.36 -10.43
N LEU A 81 11.64 -29.26 -10.24
CA LEU A 81 13.10 -29.23 -10.39
C LEU A 81 13.85 -29.82 -9.17
N GLY A 82 13.15 -30.28 -8.12
CA GLY A 82 13.74 -30.89 -6.93
C GLY A 82 14.39 -29.90 -5.94
N ASP A 83 14.05 -28.61 -5.99
CA ASP A 83 14.57 -27.59 -5.07
C ASP A 83 13.68 -27.45 -3.81
N THR A 84 13.75 -26.31 -3.14
CA THR A 84 13.01 -25.92 -1.93
C THR A 84 12.25 -24.61 -2.18
N PRO A 85 11.21 -24.28 -1.38
CA PRO A 85 10.51 -23.00 -1.49
C PRO A 85 11.42 -21.77 -1.28
N ALA A 86 12.45 -21.88 -0.41
CA ALA A 86 13.43 -20.81 -0.21
C ALA A 86 14.47 -20.69 -1.36
N GLY A 87 14.66 -21.77 -2.13
CA GLY A 87 15.71 -21.91 -3.14
C GLY A 87 17.06 -22.24 -2.48
N ALA A 88 17.53 -23.49 -2.60
CA ALA A 88 18.76 -23.96 -1.95
C ALA A 88 20.04 -23.48 -2.65
N GLY A 89 19.92 -22.84 -3.81
CA GLY A 89 21.04 -22.24 -4.54
C GLY A 89 22.10 -23.28 -4.90
N ASP A 90 23.33 -23.02 -4.48
CA ASP A 90 24.51 -23.79 -4.81
C ASP A 90 24.38 -25.27 -4.34
N ASP A 91 23.63 -25.55 -3.26
CA ASP A 91 23.38 -26.93 -2.80
C ASP A 91 22.36 -27.71 -3.67
N TRP A 92 21.51 -27.00 -4.42
CA TRP A 92 20.70 -27.60 -5.48
C TRP A 92 21.55 -27.86 -6.73
N VAL A 93 22.39 -26.90 -7.14
CA VAL A 93 23.33 -27.04 -8.27
C VAL A 93 24.20 -28.27 -8.09
N ASP A 94 24.92 -28.35 -6.97
CA ASP A 94 25.86 -29.42 -6.59
C ASP A 94 25.18 -30.78 -6.27
N ARG A 95 23.86 -30.89 -6.41
CA ARG A 95 23.07 -32.10 -6.13
C ARG A 95 23.21 -32.63 -4.68
N LYS A 96 23.53 -31.75 -3.71
CA LYS A 96 23.72 -32.10 -2.28
C LYS A 96 22.41 -32.34 -1.53
N LEU A 97 21.27 -31.86 -2.04
CA LEU A 97 19.96 -32.09 -1.43
C LEU A 97 19.61 -33.59 -1.40
N PRO A 98 19.03 -34.11 -0.31
CA PRO A 98 18.79 -35.55 -0.15
C PRO A 98 17.78 -36.08 -1.18
N LEU A 99 18.11 -37.24 -1.78
CA LEU A 99 17.25 -37.97 -2.70
C LEU A 99 16.12 -38.72 -1.96
N PRO A 100 14.91 -38.82 -2.54
CA PRO A 100 13.89 -39.75 -2.07
C PRO A 100 14.37 -41.21 -2.15
N ARG A 101 13.98 -42.07 -1.20
CA ARG A 101 14.36 -43.49 -1.21
C ARG A 101 13.86 -44.16 -2.49
N GLY A 102 14.77 -44.78 -3.24
CA GLY A 102 14.44 -45.47 -4.50
C GLY A 102 14.21 -44.54 -5.71
N LYS A 103 14.68 -43.30 -5.67
CA LYS A 103 14.71 -42.37 -6.82
C LYS A 103 16.14 -41.99 -7.18
N GLU A 104 16.43 -41.92 -8.47
CA GLU A 104 17.73 -41.51 -9.02
C GLU A 104 17.93 -39.99 -8.98
N TYR A 105 16.84 -39.23 -9.07
CA TYR A 105 16.80 -37.77 -9.04
C TYR A 105 15.75 -37.28 -8.04
N ARG A 106 15.82 -36.00 -7.67
CA ARG A 106 15.03 -35.42 -6.57
C ARG A 106 13.64 -34.91 -6.98
N GLY A 107 13.52 -34.39 -8.21
CA GLY A 107 12.29 -33.85 -8.78
C GLY A 107 11.59 -34.82 -9.73
N ASP A 108 11.10 -34.31 -10.87
CA ASP A 108 10.40 -35.11 -11.90
C ASP A 108 11.30 -35.71 -13.00
N GLY A 109 12.55 -35.27 -13.11
CA GLY A 109 13.52 -35.70 -14.13
C GLY A 109 13.71 -34.71 -15.29
N THR A 110 13.01 -33.58 -15.28
CA THR A 110 13.14 -32.52 -16.30
C THR A 110 14.54 -31.90 -16.31
N ARG A 111 15.16 -31.69 -15.13
CA ARG A 111 16.54 -31.21 -15.01
C ARG A 111 17.50 -32.17 -15.72
N GLU A 112 17.44 -33.45 -15.38
CA GLU A 112 18.27 -34.51 -15.95
C GLU A 112 18.10 -34.62 -17.47
N THR A 113 16.87 -34.40 -17.95
CA THR A 113 16.54 -34.41 -19.38
C THR A 113 17.15 -33.20 -20.11
N LEU A 114 17.09 -31.99 -19.53
CA LEU A 114 17.74 -30.80 -20.08
C LEU A 114 19.28 -30.94 -20.06
N GLU A 115 19.86 -31.43 -18.97
CA GLU A 115 21.31 -31.72 -18.87
C GLU A 115 21.75 -32.76 -19.90
N LYS A 116 20.91 -33.76 -20.20
CA LYS A 116 21.14 -34.73 -21.27
C LYS A 116 21.10 -34.08 -22.65
N ILE A 117 20.06 -33.29 -22.98
CA ILE A 117 19.93 -32.64 -24.30
C ILE A 117 21.08 -31.66 -24.55
N SER A 118 21.45 -30.86 -23.55
CA SER A 118 22.57 -29.92 -23.64
C SER A 118 23.88 -30.66 -23.94
N ARG A 119 24.21 -31.71 -23.16
CA ARG A 119 25.40 -32.54 -23.36
C ARG A 119 25.40 -33.34 -24.67
N GLU A 120 24.25 -33.81 -25.14
CA GLU A 120 24.12 -34.52 -26.44
C GLU A 120 24.30 -33.60 -27.65
N THR A 121 24.01 -32.30 -27.51
CA THR A 121 24.04 -31.33 -28.62
C THR A 121 25.26 -30.41 -28.59
N GLY A 122 25.93 -30.27 -27.43
CA GLY A 122 26.99 -29.29 -27.22
C GLY A 122 26.49 -27.85 -27.04
N VAL A 123 25.17 -27.64 -26.94
CA VAL A 123 24.54 -26.31 -26.86
C VAL A 123 24.15 -26.00 -25.43
N PHE A 124 24.53 -24.81 -24.94
CA PHE A 124 24.08 -24.27 -23.67
C PHE A 124 22.60 -23.86 -23.77
N ILE A 125 21.75 -24.40 -22.91
CA ILE A 125 20.30 -24.20 -22.96
C ILE A 125 19.88 -23.26 -21.83
N VAL A 126 19.14 -22.22 -22.18
CA VAL A 126 18.40 -21.40 -21.21
C VAL A 126 16.91 -21.51 -21.51
N CYS A 127 16.13 -21.88 -20.50
CA CYS A 127 14.70 -22.14 -20.66
C CYS A 127 13.88 -21.47 -19.56
N GLY A 128 12.76 -20.84 -19.93
CA GLY A 128 11.73 -20.44 -18.98
C GLY A 128 10.94 -21.66 -18.48
N VAL A 129 10.70 -21.72 -17.17
CA VAL A 129 10.10 -22.85 -16.48
C VAL A 129 9.11 -22.35 -15.43
N ILE A 130 7.91 -22.93 -15.38
CA ILE A 130 7.03 -22.83 -14.22
C ILE A 130 7.43 -23.93 -13.25
N GLU A 131 8.27 -23.55 -12.28
CA GLU A 131 8.76 -24.46 -11.24
C GLU A 131 7.70 -24.59 -10.13
N ARG A 132 7.34 -25.82 -9.75
CA ARG A 132 6.66 -26.08 -8.47
C ARG A 132 7.69 -26.46 -7.40
N ALA A 133 7.58 -25.86 -6.21
CA ALA A 133 8.39 -26.21 -5.05
C ALA A 133 7.54 -26.09 -3.77
N GLY A 134 7.36 -27.20 -3.06
CA GLY A 134 6.35 -27.28 -2.00
C GLY A 134 4.95 -27.08 -2.57
N GLY A 135 4.13 -26.25 -1.91
CA GLY A 135 2.78 -25.88 -2.38
C GLY A 135 2.73 -24.57 -3.18
N SER A 136 3.78 -24.22 -3.93
CA SER A 136 3.87 -22.93 -4.63
C SER A 136 4.51 -23.07 -6.01
N LEU A 137 4.04 -22.25 -6.96
CA LEU A 137 4.58 -22.13 -8.31
C LEU A 137 5.48 -20.89 -8.42
N TYR A 138 6.54 -20.96 -9.23
CA TYR A 138 7.49 -19.87 -9.46
C TYR A 138 7.85 -19.81 -10.95
N CYS A 139 7.53 -18.70 -11.62
CA CYS A 139 8.09 -18.44 -12.94
C CYS A 139 9.61 -18.24 -12.82
N SER A 140 10.36 -19.02 -13.58
CA SER A 140 11.79 -19.25 -13.40
C SER A 140 12.53 -19.30 -14.73
N ALA A 141 13.85 -19.14 -14.70
CA ALA A 141 14.75 -19.46 -15.81
C ALA A 141 15.88 -20.37 -15.32
N ILE A 142 16.13 -21.47 -16.01
CA ILE A 142 17.23 -22.42 -15.73
C ILE A 142 18.34 -22.26 -16.77
N TYR A 143 19.60 -22.37 -16.33
CA TYR A 143 20.80 -22.33 -17.18
C TYR A 143 21.47 -23.70 -17.18
N VAL A 144 21.68 -24.31 -18.35
CA VAL A 144 22.18 -25.68 -18.49
C VAL A 144 23.35 -25.73 -19.48
N ASP A 145 24.52 -26.03 -18.95
CA ASP A 145 25.81 -26.10 -19.64
C ASP A 145 26.06 -27.51 -20.20
N PRO A 146 26.61 -27.64 -21.43
CA PRO A 146 26.81 -28.95 -22.06
C PRO A 146 27.93 -29.78 -21.40
N ARG A 147 28.85 -29.14 -20.68
CA ARG A 147 29.92 -29.79 -19.91
C ARG A 147 29.50 -29.99 -18.45
N ASP A 148 29.05 -28.92 -17.81
CA ASP A 148 28.92 -28.84 -16.35
C ASP A 148 27.48 -29.08 -15.83
N GLY A 149 26.49 -29.16 -16.73
CA GLY A 149 25.09 -29.40 -16.36
C GLY A 149 24.36 -28.13 -15.88
N ALA A 150 23.37 -28.26 -15.00
CA ALA A 150 22.58 -27.12 -14.55
C ALA A 150 23.37 -26.20 -13.59
N LEU A 151 24.08 -25.21 -14.15
CA LEU A 151 24.88 -24.21 -13.41
C LEU A 151 24.05 -23.36 -12.44
N GLY A 152 22.74 -23.29 -12.63
CA GLY A 152 21.84 -22.58 -11.74
C GLY A 152 20.46 -22.35 -12.32
N LYS A 153 19.63 -21.70 -11.52
CA LYS A 153 18.33 -21.16 -11.94
C LYS A 153 18.00 -19.93 -11.12
N ARG A 154 17.13 -19.08 -11.67
CA ARG A 154 16.60 -17.90 -10.98
C ARG A 154 15.08 -17.89 -11.02
N ARG A 155 14.44 -17.26 -10.03
CA ARG A 155 12.99 -17.07 -9.94
C ARG A 155 12.65 -15.59 -10.17
N LYS A 156 11.49 -15.31 -10.78
CA LYS A 156 10.95 -13.96 -11.03
C LYS A 156 10.67 -13.28 -9.68
N VAL A 157 11.41 -12.22 -9.33
CA VAL A 157 11.32 -11.58 -8.00
C VAL A 157 10.01 -10.82 -7.81
N MET A 158 9.37 -10.43 -8.91
CA MET A 158 8.07 -9.76 -8.91
C MET A 158 7.20 -10.24 -10.07
N PRO A 159 6.24 -11.17 -9.83
CA PRO A 159 5.20 -11.49 -10.79
C PRO A 159 4.35 -10.25 -11.13
N THR A 160 3.85 -10.17 -12.36
CA THR A 160 3.10 -9.03 -12.91
C THR A 160 1.61 -9.12 -12.60
N ALA A 161 1.00 -8.08 -12.04
CA ALA A 161 -0.45 -7.97 -11.85
C ALA A 161 -1.12 -9.29 -11.36
N SER A 162 -1.97 -9.92 -12.17
CA SER A 162 -2.70 -11.15 -11.84
C SER A 162 -1.82 -12.40 -11.71
N GLU A 163 -0.59 -12.42 -12.24
CA GLU A 163 0.37 -13.52 -12.01
C GLU A 163 0.57 -13.78 -10.51
N ARG A 164 0.47 -12.74 -9.67
CA ARG A 164 0.63 -12.80 -8.20
C ARG A 164 -0.45 -13.62 -7.49
N LEU A 165 -1.50 -14.04 -8.19
CA LEU A 165 -2.53 -14.95 -7.67
C LEU A 165 -2.11 -16.42 -7.73
N ILE A 166 -1.15 -16.76 -8.60
CA ILE A 166 -0.76 -18.13 -8.92
C ILE A 166 0.75 -18.38 -8.78
N TRP A 167 1.59 -17.37 -8.95
CA TRP A 167 3.05 -17.44 -8.85
C TRP A 167 3.54 -16.69 -7.61
N ALA A 168 4.42 -17.34 -6.85
CA ALA A 168 5.13 -16.77 -5.71
C ALA A 168 6.37 -15.98 -6.16
N GLN A 169 6.80 -15.04 -5.31
CA GLN A 169 7.97 -14.20 -5.56
C GLN A 169 9.29 -14.97 -5.36
N GLY A 170 10.21 -14.81 -6.30
CA GLY A 170 11.60 -15.26 -6.15
C GLY A 170 12.40 -14.42 -5.15
N SER A 171 13.34 -15.06 -4.44
CA SER A 171 14.27 -14.34 -3.56
C SER A 171 15.22 -13.46 -4.39
N PRO A 172 15.49 -12.20 -3.98
CA PRO A 172 16.54 -11.36 -4.56
C PRO A 172 17.92 -12.02 -4.56
N SER A 173 18.18 -12.96 -3.64
CA SER A 173 19.41 -13.79 -3.62
C SER A 173 19.61 -14.67 -4.86
N SER A 174 18.59 -14.77 -5.74
CA SER A 174 18.67 -15.45 -7.04
C SER A 174 18.94 -14.52 -8.24
N LEU A 175 19.07 -13.21 -8.02
CA LEU A 175 19.56 -12.24 -9.02
C LEU A 175 21.10 -12.30 -9.15
N LYS A 176 21.65 -13.51 -9.31
CA LYS A 176 23.08 -13.74 -9.60
C LYS A 176 23.30 -13.89 -11.10
N ALA A 177 24.38 -13.32 -11.63
CA ALA A 177 24.89 -13.67 -12.96
C ALA A 177 25.64 -15.01 -12.92
N VAL A 178 25.53 -15.81 -13.99
CA VAL A 178 26.23 -17.09 -14.14
C VAL A 178 27.43 -16.90 -15.06
N THR A 179 28.62 -17.34 -14.64
CA THR A 179 29.82 -17.33 -15.50
C THR A 179 30.06 -18.74 -16.07
N THR A 180 30.31 -18.84 -17.38
CA THR A 180 30.81 -20.06 -18.03
C THR A 180 31.80 -19.71 -19.15
N GLU A 181 32.41 -20.72 -19.77
CA GLU A 181 33.27 -20.60 -20.96
C GLU A 181 32.76 -21.56 -22.04
N LEU A 182 32.29 -21.00 -23.17
CA LEU A 182 31.82 -21.76 -24.32
C LEU A 182 32.71 -21.45 -25.52
N ASN A 183 33.20 -22.49 -26.20
CA ASN A 183 34.10 -22.35 -27.36
C ASN A 183 35.37 -21.49 -27.09
N GLY A 184 35.89 -21.49 -25.86
CA GLY A 184 37.03 -20.65 -25.46
C GLY A 184 36.69 -19.17 -25.26
N VAL A 185 35.40 -18.82 -25.18
CA VAL A 185 34.89 -17.47 -24.98
C VAL A 185 34.17 -17.37 -23.63
N ARG A 186 34.54 -16.39 -22.81
CA ARG A 186 34.00 -16.22 -21.46
C ARG A 186 32.67 -15.44 -21.47
N LEU A 187 31.62 -16.10 -20.98
CA LEU A 187 30.30 -15.52 -20.80
C LEU A 187 30.05 -15.16 -19.33
N THR A 188 29.46 -13.99 -19.10
CA THR A 188 28.82 -13.61 -17.84
C THR A 188 27.35 -13.34 -18.16
N ILE A 189 26.49 -14.29 -17.81
CA ILE A 189 25.09 -14.37 -18.24
C ILE A 189 24.18 -13.80 -17.15
N GLY A 190 23.47 -12.72 -17.46
CA GLY A 190 22.40 -12.16 -16.63
C GLY A 190 21.03 -12.45 -17.22
N SER A 191 19.97 -12.41 -16.41
CA SER A 191 18.60 -12.53 -16.93
C SER A 191 17.55 -11.80 -16.09
N ALA A 192 16.62 -11.14 -16.77
CA ALA A 192 15.39 -10.56 -16.24
C ALA A 192 14.20 -11.08 -17.05
N ILE A 193 13.17 -11.61 -16.40
CA ILE A 193 12.01 -12.22 -17.01
C ILE A 193 10.94 -11.14 -17.19
N CYS A 194 10.49 -10.92 -18.43
CA CYS A 194 9.35 -10.06 -18.74
C CYS A 194 9.50 -8.66 -18.09
N TRP A 195 8.51 -8.19 -17.32
CA TRP A 195 8.49 -6.83 -16.78
C TRP A 195 9.57 -6.52 -15.71
N GLU A 196 10.37 -7.50 -15.28
CA GLU A 196 11.61 -7.23 -14.53
C GLU A 196 12.57 -6.30 -15.31
N ASN A 197 12.49 -6.32 -16.65
CA ASN A 197 13.26 -5.42 -17.52
C ASN A 197 12.85 -3.94 -17.39
N TYR A 198 11.64 -3.65 -16.90
CA TYR A 198 11.21 -2.27 -16.58
C TYR A 198 11.69 -1.80 -15.21
N MET A 199 12.37 -2.63 -14.39
CA MET A 199 12.84 -2.27 -13.05
C MET A 199 14.31 -1.81 -13.08
N PRO A 200 14.63 -0.49 -13.01
CA PRO A 200 16.00 -0.01 -13.26
C PRO A 200 17.02 -0.53 -12.23
N LEU A 201 16.63 -0.61 -10.95
CA LEU A 201 17.50 -1.12 -9.89
C LEU A 201 17.83 -2.62 -10.04
N LEU A 202 16.91 -3.41 -10.63
CA LEU A 202 17.16 -4.82 -10.94
C LEU A 202 18.17 -4.95 -12.09
N ARG A 203 18.01 -4.13 -13.13
CA ARG A 203 18.95 -4.10 -14.26
C ARG A 203 20.33 -3.63 -13.83
N GLN A 204 20.43 -2.55 -13.05
CA GLN A 204 21.69 -2.06 -12.49
C GLN A 204 22.38 -3.12 -11.60
N SER A 205 21.60 -3.91 -10.85
CA SER A 205 22.13 -5.04 -10.06
C SER A 205 22.63 -6.20 -10.91
N LEU A 206 22.23 -6.33 -12.18
CA LEU A 206 22.80 -7.29 -13.12
C LEU A 206 24.03 -6.69 -13.82
N TYR A 207 23.99 -5.41 -14.22
CA TYR A 207 25.13 -4.72 -14.83
C TYR A 207 26.35 -4.67 -13.91
N SER A 208 26.15 -4.44 -12.59
CA SER A 208 27.22 -4.47 -11.58
C SER A 208 27.88 -5.84 -11.36
N GLN A 209 27.31 -6.91 -11.92
CA GLN A 209 27.91 -8.24 -11.93
C GLN A 209 28.73 -8.51 -13.20
N ASN A 210 29.05 -7.48 -13.99
CA ASN A 210 29.82 -7.57 -15.23
C ASN A 210 29.20 -8.51 -16.27
N VAL A 211 27.88 -8.48 -16.40
CA VAL A 211 27.15 -9.19 -17.47
C VAL A 211 27.63 -8.70 -18.85
N ASN A 212 27.79 -9.62 -19.79
CA ASN A 212 28.05 -9.34 -21.21
C ASN A 212 26.97 -9.95 -22.13
N LEU A 213 26.30 -11.01 -21.69
CA LEU A 213 25.13 -11.61 -22.35
C LEU A 213 23.90 -11.50 -21.44
N TYR A 214 22.88 -10.77 -21.89
CA TYR A 214 21.69 -10.47 -21.13
C TYR A 214 20.46 -11.17 -21.74
N LEU A 215 19.78 -12.00 -20.95
CA LEU A 215 18.69 -12.86 -21.43
C LEU A 215 17.34 -12.37 -20.91
N ALA A 216 16.45 -11.98 -21.82
CA ALA A 216 15.14 -11.42 -21.56
C ALA A 216 14.00 -12.34 -22.08
N PRO A 217 13.80 -13.54 -21.50
CA PRO A 217 12.62 -14.35 -21.78
C PRO A 217 11.36 -13.59 -21.36
N THR A 218 10.33 -13.59 -22.20
CA THR A 218 9.13 -12.77 -22.00
C THR A 218 7.87 -13.48 -22.50
N ALA A 219 6.71 -12.96 -22.07
CA ALA A 219 5.39 -13.27 -22.58
C ALA A 219 4.72 -12.05 -23.27
N ASP A 220 5.42 -10.91 -23.32
CA ASP A 220 4.94 -9.59 -23.74
C ASP A 220 5.18 -9.34 -25.24
N SER A 221 4.13 -9.52 -26.06
CA SER A 221 4.18 -9.36 -27.53
C SER A 221 3.73 -7.97 -28.00
N ARG A 222 4.12 -6.90 -27.32
CA ARG A 222 3.80 -5.50 -27.68
C ARG A 222 4.99 -4.83 -28.39
N ASP A 223 4.71 -3.95 -29.34
CA ASP A 223 5.73 -3.21 -30.11
C ASP A 223 6.66 -2.36 -29.23
N THR A 224 6.19 -1.96 -28.03
CA THR A 224 6.98 -1.25 -27.01
C THR A 224 8.07 -2.10 -26.35
N TRP A 225 8.11 -3.41 -26.60
CA TRP A 225 9.15 -4.31 -26.08
C TRP A 225 10.49 -4.14 -26.78
N LEU A 226 10.53 -4.00 -28.11
CA LEU A 226 11.79 -3.82 -28.85
C LEU A 226 12.53 -2.52 -28.42
N PRO A 227 11.88 -1.35 -28.29
CA PRO A 227 12.51 -0.16 -27.71
C PRO A 227 13.11 -0.38 -26.32
N LEU A 228 12.46 -1.18 -25.45
CA LEU A 228 13.04 -1.54 -24.16
C LEU A 228 14.30 -2.38 -24.32
N MET A 229 14.29 -3.42 -25.15
CA MET A 229 15.46 -4.28 -25.37
C MET A 229 16.65 -3.48 -25.94
N ARG A 230 16.37 -2.50 -26.81
CA ARG A 230 17.38 -1.56 -27.33
C ARG A 230 17.97 -0.66 -26.25
N THR A 231 17.14 -0.14 -25.34
CA THR A 231 17.62 0.60 -24.15
C THR A 231 18.43 -0.30 -23.23
N VAL A 232 17.98 -1.53 -22.92
CA VAL A 232 18.69 -2.46 -22.02
C VAL A 232 20.07 -2.82 -22.57
N ALA A 233 20.18 -3.10 -23.87
CA ALA A 233 21.45 -3.43 -24.51
C ALA A 233 22.44 -2.25 -24.52
N ALA A 234 21.95 -1.06 -24.88
CA ALA A 234 22.75 0.17 -24.90
C ALA A 234 23.16 0.65 -23.50
N GLU A 235 22.27 0.54 -22.50
CA GLU A 235 22.52 0.95 -21.12
C GLU A 235 23.52 0.03 -20.41
N GLY A 236 23.40 -1.29 -20.58
CA GLY A 236 24.32 -2.26 -19.98
C GLY A 236 25.62 -2.52 -20.74
N ARG A 237 25.70 -2.11 -22.02
CA ARG A 237 26.72 -2.55 -22.99
C ARG A 237 26.80 -4.07 -23.10
N THR A 238 25.64 -4.71 -23.28
CA THR A 238 25.47 -6.17 -23.34
C THR A 238 24.71 -6.58 -24.59
N PHE A 239 25.03 -7.73 -25.17
CA PHE A 239 24.13 -8.36 -26.15
C PHE A 239 22.86 -8.82 -25.44
N VAL A 240 21.69 -8.40 -25.93
CA VAL A 240 20.38 -8.77 -25.40
C VAL A 240 19.72 -9.80 -26.31
N LEU A 241 19.34 -10.93 -25.73
CA LEU A 241 18.55 -11.97 -26.38
C LEU A 241 17.14 -11.98 -25.76
N SER A 242 16.13 -11.77 -26.59
CA SER A 242 14.73 -11.78 -26.19
C SER A 242 13.99 -12.94 -26.87
N ALA A 243 13.41 -13.83 -26.07
CA ALA A 243 12.60 -14.95 -26.55
C ALA A 243 11.16 -14.85 -26.01
N ASN A 244 10.18 -14.86 -26.91
CA ASN A 244 8.75 -14.80 -26.60
C ASN A 244 8.02 -16.02 -27.17
N GLN A 245 6.86 -16.34 -26.62
CA GLN A 245 5.98 -17.38 -27.15
C GLN A 245 5.19 -16.85 -28.35
N CYS A 246 4.92 -17.70 -29.33
CA CYS A 246 3.94 -17.45 -30.38
C CYS A 246 2.86 -18.54 -30.29
N VAL A 247 1.61 -18.16 -29.99
CA VAL A 247 0.55 -19.09 -29.53
C VAL A 247 -0.79 -18.69 -30.12
N ARG A 248 -1.49 -19.62 -30.78
CA ARG A 248 -2.88 -19.48 -31.25
C ARG A 248 -3.88 -19.94 -30.18
N ARG A 249 -5.14 -19.49 -30.27
CA ARG A 249 -6.18 -19.87 -29.29
C ARG A 249 -6.40 -21.38 -29.20
N ARG A 250 -6.29 -22.10 -30.33
CA ARG A 250 -6.36 -23.59 -30.41
C ARG A 250 -5.22 -24.33 -29.70
N GLU A 251 -4.13 -23.63 -29.37
CA GLU A 251 -2.94 -24.21 -28.71
C GLU A 251 -2.97 -24.01 -27.19
N LEU A 252 -4.03 -23.40 -26.65
CA LEU A 252 -4.27 -23.31 -25.21
C LEU A 252 -4.80 -24.66 -24.66
N PRO A 253 -4.37 -25.11 -23.47
CA PRO A 253 -4.89 -26.33 -22.85
C PRO A 253 -6.40 -26.30 -22.59
N ASP A 254 -7.07 -27.45 -22.76
CA ASP A 254 -8.53 -27.63 -22.63
C ASP A 254 -9.11 -27.14 -21.28
N TRP A 255 -8.31 -27.10 -20.21
CA TRP A 255 -8.73 -26.60 -18.90
C TRP A 255 -8.87 -25.07 -18.84
N ILE A 256 -8.45 -24.31 -19.86
CA ILE A 256 -8.64 -22.85 -19.94
C ILE A 256 -10.06 -22.54 -20.43
N THR A 257 -11.00 -22.51 -19.48
CA THR A 257 -12.47 -22.43 -19.69
C THR A 257 -12.96 -21.18 -20.43
N THR A 258 -12.15 -20.13 -20.55
CA THR A 258 -12.49 -18.88 -21.26
C THR A 258 -12.40 -18.98 -22.79
N ALA A 259 -12.00 -20.14 -23.34
CA ALA A 259 -11.76 -20.33 -24.78
C ALA A 259 -13.02 -20.43 -25.67
N SER A 260 -14.22 -20.57 -25.10
CA SER A 260 -15.44 -21.01 -25.80
C SER A 260 -16.36 -19.88 -26.32
N SER A 261 -15.79 -18.88 -27.03
CA SER A 261 -16.53 -17.71 -27.56
C SER A 261 -16.22 -17.34 -29.02
N GLY A 262 -16.48 -18.27 -29.95
CA GLY A 262 -16.94 -17.93 -31.31
C GLY A 262 -15.91 -17.54 -32.38
N GLY A 263 -14.60 -17.71 -32.13
CA GLY A 263 -13.54 -17.50 -33.14
C GLY A 263 -13.00 -18.81 -33.73
N ASP A 264 -12.37 -18.72 -34.91
CA ASP A 264 -11.88 -19.84 -35.75
C ASP A 264 -10.64 -20.60 -35.20
N GLY A 265 -10.34 -20.47 -33.90
CA GLY A 265 -9.20 -21.12 -33.24
C GLY A 265 -7.79 -20.60 -33.58
N ASP A 266 -7.56 -20.16 -34.82
CA ASP A 266 -6.24 -19.79 -35.35
C ASP A 266 -5.76 -18.38 -34.98
N GLU A 267 -6.56 -17.60 -34.26
CA GLU A 267 -6.18 -16.27 -33.77
C GLU A 267 -5.04 -16.33 -32.75
N TYR A 268 -4.00 -15.52 -32.94
CA TYR A 268 -2.86 -15.42 -32.02
C TYR A 268 -3.21 -14.74 -30.69
N VAL A 269 -3.21 -15.52 -29.61
CA VAL A 269 -3.27 -15.01 -28.22
C VAL A 269 -1.89 -14.56 -27.71
N SER A 270 -0.82 -14.86 -28.45
CA SER A 270 0.44 -14.11 -28.42
C SER A 270 1.15 -14.21 -29.77
N ARG A 271 1.64 -13.08 -30.28
CA ARG A 271 2.16 -12.94 -31.65
C ARG A 271 3.67 -13.18 -31.76
N GLY A 272 4.36 -13.50 -30.67
CA GLY A 272 5.83 -13.55 -30.65
C GLY A 272 6.47 -12.17 -30.40
N GLY A 273 7.55 -11.87 -31.12
CA GLY A 273 8.38 -10.68 -30.94
C GLY A 273 9.83 -10.99 -30.53
N SER A 274 10.30 -12.22 -30.73
CA SER A 274 11.65 -12.67 -30.36
C SER A 274 12.72 -11.98 -31.22
N CYS A 275 13.74 -11.39 -30.60
CA CYS A 275 14.74 -10.54 -31.25
C CYS A 275 16.13 -10.63 -30.58
N ILE A 276 17.17 -10.15 -31.28
CA ILE A 276 18.54 -10.07 -30.77
C ILE A 276 19.09 -8.66 -31.03
N VAL A 277 19.68 -8.04 -30.01
CA VAL A 277 20.13 -6.64 -30.00
C VAL A 277 21.57 -6.58 -29.49
N GLY A 278 22.42 -5.73 -30.11
CA GLY A 278 23.81 -5.54 -29.73
C GLY A 278 24.04 -4.37 -28.74
N PRO A 279 25.28 -4.22 -28.22
CA PRO A 279 25.61 -3.36 -27.07
C PRO A 279 25.52 -1.85 -27.35
N LEU A 280 25.25 -1.42 -28.58
CA LEU A 280 24.97 -0.02 -28.94
C LEU A 280 23.47 0.24 -29.18
N GLY A 281 22.60 -0.76 -28.98
CA GLY A 281 21.16 -0.67 -29.22
C GLY A 281 20.78 -0.89 -30.69
N GLU A 282 21.67 -1.49 -31.48
CA GLU A 282 21.46 -1.95 -32.84
C GLU A 282 20.73 -3.30 -32.88
N VAL A 283 19.81 -3.48 -33.83
CA VAL A 283 19.02 -4.72 -33.94
C VAL A 283 19.75 -5.69 -34.89
N LEU A 284 20.24 -6.80 -34.33
CA LEU A 284 20.98 -7.84 -35.06
C LEU A 284 20.04 -8.88 -35.67
N ARG A 285 18.91 -9.12 -34.99
CA ARG A 285 17.76 -9.88 -35.48
C ARG A 285 16.47 -9.16 -35.09
N GLU A 286 15.72 -8.73 -36.10
CA GLU A 286 14.41 -8.11 -35.95
C GLU A 286 13.41 -9.04 -35.25
N PRO A 287 12.35 -8.50 -34.60
CA PRO A 287 11.31 -9.30 -33.97
C PRO A 287 10.62 -10.26 -34.95
N ILE A 288 10.65 -11.56 -34.63
CA ILE A 288 9.89 -12.58 -35.35
C ILE A 288 8.42 -12.47 -34.93
N TRP A 289 7.50 -12.29 -35.89
CA TRP A 289 6.06 -12.24 -35.63
C TRP A 289 5.33 -13.42 -36.26
N GLU A 290 4.31 -13.94 -35.58
CA GLU A 290 3.28 -14.82 -36.14
C GLU A 290 3.78 -16.15 -36.77
N VAL A 291 4.93 -16.64 -36.28
CA VAL A 291 5.49 -17.97 -36.59
C VAL A 291 6.06 -18.57 -35.30
N SER A 292 5.81 -19.86 -35.05
CA SER A 292 6.40 -20.66 -33.98
C SER A 292 7.37 -21.72 -34.55
N THR A 293 8.38 -22.14 -33.78
CA THR A 293 9.20 -23.33 -34.10
C THR A 293 8.37 -24.61 -34.12
N ASP A 294 7.20 -24.59 -33.49
CA ASP A 294 6.28 -25.72 -33.39
C ASP A 294 5.29 -25.79 -34.57
N ASP A 295 5.29 -24.80 -35.47
CA ASP A 295 4.60 -24.86 -36.78
C ASP A 295 5.36 -25.70 -37.82
N ALA A 296 6.64 -25.98 -37.57
CA ALA A 296 7.56 -26.60 -38.51
C ALA A 296 7.28 -28.11 -38.71
N ASN A 297 6.95 -28.51 -39.94
CA ASN A 297 6.78 -29.93 -40.29
C ASN A 297 8.10 -30.56 -40.76
N ALA A 298 9.01 -29.76 -41.31
CA ALA A 298 10.38 -30.15 -41.66
C ALA A 298 11.41 -29.33 -40.87
N ALA A 299 12.63 -29.87 -40.74
CA ALA A 299 13.74 -29.15 -40.07
C ALA A 299 14.14 -27.86 -40.81
N GLU A 300 13.85 -27.75 -42.10
CA GLU A 300 14.12 -26.55 -42.89
C GLU A 300 13.18 -25.38 -42.51
N ASP A 301 11.94 -25.67 -42.10
CA ASP A 301 10.94 -24.68 -41.69
C ASP A 301 11.29 -23.99 -40.36
N LEU A 302 11.98 -24.71 -39.45
CA LEU A 302 12.42 -24.21 -38.13
C LEU A 302 13.20 -22.88 -38.22
N ASN A 303 13.84 -22.61 -39.36
CA ASN A 303 14.61 -21.41 -39.59
C ASN A 303 13.76 -20.12 -39.61
N ALA A 304 12.44 -20.21 -39.80
CA ALA A 304 11.54 -19.06 -39.75
C ALA A 304 11.29 -18.54 -38.33
N ALA A 305 11.43 -19.39 -37.31
CA ALA A 305 11.21 -19.05 -35.89
C ALA A 305 12.45 -19.19 -34.99
N LEU A 306 13.59 -19.60 -35.57
CA LEU A 306 14.89 -19.72 -34.88
C LEU A 306 15.86 -18.64 -35.39
N SER A 307 15.91 -17.51 -34.68
CA SER A 307 16.82 -16.41 -34.98
C SER A 307 18.22 -16.72 -34.48
N VAL A 308 19.19 -16.84 -35.40
CA VAL A 308 20.60 -17.20 -35.12
C VAL A 308 21.53 -16.08 -35.59
N THR A 309 22.52 -15.70 -34.78
CA THR A 309 23.61 -14.79 -35.20
C THR A 309 24.93 -15.11 -34.49
N GLU A 310 26.04 -14.75 -35.12
CA GLU A 310 27.33 -14.58 -34.42
C GLU A 310 27.33 -13.23 -33.70
N ILE A 311 27.97 -13.17 -32.53
CA ILE A 311 28.28 -11.96 -31.76
C ILE A 311 29.76 -11.98 -31.34
N ASP A 312 30.41 -10.82 -31.23
CA ASP A 312 31.77 -10.67 -30.70
C ASP A 312 31.72 -9.97 -29.33
N LEU A 313 32.05 -10.69 -28.26
CA LEU A 313 31.91 -10.14 -26.90
C LEU A 313 32.90 -9.00 -26.60
N GLU A 314 33.94 -8.83 -27.42
CA GLU A 314 34.78 -7.64 -27.36
C GLU A 314 33.99 -6.35 -27.67
N ASP A 315 32.85 -6.41 -28.37
CA ASP A 315 31.97 -5.23 -28.58
C ASP A 315 31.34 -4.71 -27.28
N CYS A 316 31.16 -5.58 -26.26
CA CYS A 316 30.78 -5.13 -24.92
C CYS A 316 31.89 -4.29 -24.27
N GLU A 317 33.15 -4.65 -24.46
CA GLU A 317 34.30 -3.90 -23.93
C GLU A 317 34.53 -2.60 -24.73
N ARG A 318 34.41 -2.66 -26.07
CA ARG A 318 34.48 -1.49 -26.96
C ARG A 318 33.38 -0.48 -26.61
N GLY A 319 32.13 -0.90 -26.42
CA GLY A 319 31.01 -0.03 -26.05
C GLY A 319 31.12 0.62 -24.65
N ARG A 320 31.89 0.03 -23.74
CA ARG A 320 32.15 0.60 -22.40
C ARG A 320 33.11 1.80 -22.41
N LEU A 321 33.80 2.06 -23.52
CA LEU A 321 34.54 3.30 -23.73
C LEU A 321 33.61 4.52 -23.72
N ASP A 322 32.42 4.38 -24.33
CA ASP A 322 31.41 5.44 -24.39
C ASP A 322 30.63 5.59 -23.09
N MET A 323 30.29 4.46 -22.45
CA MET A 323 29.46 4.42 -21.24
C MET A 323 29.57 3.08 -20.50
N ASP A 324 29.93 3.13 -19.21
CA ASP A 324 29.92 1.99 -18.29
C ASP A 324 29.14 2.38 -17.02
N VAL A 325 27.83 2.12 -17.04
CA VAL A 325 26.87 2.55 -16.00
C VAL A 325 27.12 1.92 -14.62
N ALA A 326 27.93 0.86 -14.54
CA ALA A 326 28.20 0.13 -13.30
C ALA A 326 29.64 0.32 -12.79
N GLY A 327 30.59 0.63 -13.66
CA GLY A 327 31.95 1.03 -13.33
C GLY A 327 32.20 2.52 -13.57
N SER A 328 32.87 2.89 -14.66
CA SER A 328 33.50 4.21 -14.83
C SER A 328 32.52 5.41 -14.85
N TYR A 329 31.27 5.21 -15.28
CA TYR A 329 30.22 6.23 -15.31
C TYR A 329 29.38 6.24 -14.02
N SER A 330 29.58 5.28 -13.11
CA SER A 330 28.81 5.16 -11.88
C SER A 330 29.23 6.20 -10.82
N ARG A 331 28.30 7.06 -10.42
CA ARG A 331 28.50 8.06 -9.36
C ARG A 331 28.25 7.47 -7.97
N ASN A 332 29.04 6.46 -7.60
CA ASN A 332 28.92 5.71 -6.34
C ASN A 332 29.22 6.54 -5.08
N ASP A 333 29.76 7.75 -5.26
CA ASP A 333 29.87 8.78 -4.23
C ASP A 333 28.50 9.38 -3.86
N ALA A 334 27.64 9.60 -4.86
CA ALA A 334 26.32 10.25 -4.71
C ALA A 334 25.15 9.25 -4.67
N PHE A 335 25.20 8.16 -5.44
CA PHE A 335 24.15 7.16 -5.57
C PHE A 335 24.69 5.78 -5.18
N LYS A 336 24.09 5.14 -4.17
CA LYS A 336 24.54 3.84 -3.66
C LYS A 336 23.43 2.81 -3.79
N LEU A 337 23.67 1.77 -4.58
CA LEU A 337 22.80 0.61 -4.70
C LEU A 337 23.38 -0.55 -3.88
N THR A 338 22.62 -1.01 -2.89
CA THR A 338 22.91 -2.24 -2.13
C THR A 338 21.76 -3.21 -2.36
N THR A 339 22.05 -4.45 -2.73
CA THR A 339 21.05 -5.52 -2.87
C THR A 339 21.23 -6.56 -1.76
N GLU A 340 20.19 -6.74 -0.94
CA GLU A 340 20.22 -7.71 0.15
C GLU A 340 20.08 -9.14 -0.41
N SER A 341 21.22 -9.82 -0.53
CA SER A 341 21.31 -11.22 -0.98
C SER A 341 21.08 -12.25 0.14
N ARG A 342 20.70 -11.82 1.35
CA ARG A 342 20.32 -12.71 2.45
C ARG A 342 19.02 -13.44 2.12
N GLN A 343 19.04 -14.76 2.16
CA GLN A 343 17.80 -15.53 2.28
C GLN A 343 17.04 -15.07 3.54
N PRO A 344 15.72 -14.83 3.45
CA PRO A 344 14.90 -14.62 4.63
C PRO A 344 15.01 -15.81 5.57
N ARG A 345 15.38 -15.59 6.84
CA ARG A 345 15.34 -16.63 7.87
C ARG A 345 13.88 -16.95 8.22
N VAL A 346 13.25 -17.77 7.38
CA VAL A 346 12.07 -18.54 7.78
C VAL A 346 12.53 -19.44 8.93
N SER A 347 12.00 -19.21 10.14
CA SER A 347 12.36 -19.97 11.34
C SER A 347 11.67 -21.35 11.34
N CYS A 348 12.02 -22.18 10.36
CA CYS A 348 11.79 -23.61 10.43
C CYS A 348 12.44 -24.13 11.73
N TYR A 349 11.65 -24.82 12.56
CA TYR A 349 12.11 -25.30 13.86
C TYR A 349 13.22 -26.34 13.67
N GLN A 350 14.48 -25.92 13.76
CA GLN A 350 15.62 -26.83 13.78
C GLN A 350 15.62 -27.55 15.13
N PRO A 351 15.53 -28.89 15.17
CA PRO A 351 15.75 -29.62 16.42
C PRO A 351 17.19 -29.38 16.85
N ALA A 352 17.38 -28.64 17.95
CA ALA A 352 18.69 -28.22 18.39
C ALA A 352 19.59 -29.43 18.69
N GLY A 353 20.74 -29.50 18.02
CA GLY A 353 21.67 -30.62 18.07
C GLY A 353 22.41 -30.78 19.41
N GLY A 354 21.69 -31.19 20.45
CA GLY A 354 22.24 -31.87 21.63
C GLY A 354 23.14 -31.04 22.56
N HIS A 355 22.52 -30.22 23.41
CA HIS A 355 23.00 -30.02 24.80
C HIS A 355 21.89 -30.42 25.78
N LYS A 356 22.27 -30.92 26.96
CA LYS A 356 21.37 -31.60 27.92
C LYS A 356 21.02 -30.72 29.11
N ALA A 357 19.80 -30.93 29.61
CA ALA A 357 19.22 -30.44 30.87
C ALA A 357 18.97 -28.90 30.93
N ASP A 358 18.01 -28.41 31.71
CA ASP A 358 17.05 -29.13 32.58
C ASP A 358 15.59 -28.67 32.39
N ALA A 359 14.66 -29.32 33.07
CA ALA A 359 13.23 -29.29 32.74
C ALA A 359 12.44 -28.06 33.23
N ASP A 360 11.72 -27.41 32.30
CA ASP A 360 10.28 -27.23 32.46
C ASP A 360 9.59 -27.23 31.07
N THR A 361 8.54 -28.05 30.89
CA THR A 361 7.82 -28.17 29.61
C THR A 361 6.35 -27.76 29.81
N PRO A 362 5.82 -26.77 29.06
CA PRO A 362 4.47 -26.27 29.29
C PRO A 362 3.41 -27.38 29.22
N ARG A 363 2.60 -27.48 30.29
CA ARG A 363 1.58 -28.54 30.50
C ARG A 363 0.62 -28.74 29.31
N TYR A 364 0.43 -27.71 28.48
CA TYR A 364 -0.40 -27.74 27.28
C TYR A 364 0.06 -28.77 26.23
N ALA A 365 1.37 -28.94 26.01
CA ALA A 365 1.89 -29.89 25.02
C ALA A 365 1.54 -31.33 25.41
N ARG A 366 1.73 -31.68 26.68
CA ARG A 366 1.42 -33.00 27.23
C ARG A 366 -0.08 -33.32 27.17
N ALA A 367 -0.94 -32.33 27.46
CA ALA A 367 -2.39 -32.51 27.34
C ALA A 367 -2.86 -32.75 25.89
N LEU A 368 -2.14 -32.20 24.90
CA LEU A 368 -2.37 -32.50 23.48
C LEU A 368 -1.89 -33.92 23.11
N GLU A 369 -0.70 -34.34 23.55
CA GLU A 369 -0.18 -35.69 23.31
C GLU A 369 -1.08 -36.77 23.94
N GLU A 370 -1.48 -36.59 25.21
CA GLU A 370 -2.40 -37.50 25.91
C GLU A 370 -3.76 -37.58 25.19
N ARG A 371 -4.26 -36.46 24.64
CA ARG A 371 -5.50 -36.43 23.85
C ARG A 371 -5.38 -37.03 22.44
N ILE A 372 -4.22 -36.91 21.79
CA ILE A 372 -3.94 -37.59 20.51
C ILE A 372 -3.93 -39.10 20.73
N ILE A 373 -3.26 -39.57 21.78
CA ILE A 373 -3.19 -40.99 22.15
C ILE A 373 -4.60 -41.55 22.46
N GLU A 374 -5.46 -40.81 23.16
CA GLU A 374 -6.87 -41.20 23.35
C GLU A 374 -7.62 -41.37 22.02
N LEU A 375 -7.42 -40.46 21.06
CA LEU A 375 -8.14 -40.46 19.78
C LEU A 375 -7.61 -41.52 18.81
N GLU A 376 -6.32 -41.82 18.86
CA GLU A 376 -5.71 -42.92 18.10
C GLU A 376 -6.11 -44.28 18.68
N ALA A 377 -6.17 -44.43 20.01
CA ALA A 377 -6.67 -45.64 20.67
C ALA A 377 -8.17 -45.91 20.40
N GLN A 378 -8.93 -44.90 19.98
CA GLN A 378 -10.34 -45.02 19.58
C GLN A 378 -10.53 -45.47 18.11
N ARG A 379 -9.46 -45.58 17.31
CA ARG A 379 -9.52 -46.17 15.96
C ARG A 379 -9.11 -47.64 15.98
N GLY A 380 -10.11 -48.52 15.99
CA GLY A 380 -9.91 -49.94 15.69
C GLY A 380 -9.40 -50.16 14.25
N PRO A 381 -8.69 -51.27 14.00
CA PRO A 381 -8.20 -51.62 12.66
C PRO A 381 -9.30 -52.19 11.75
N ASP A 382 -8.93 -52.39 10.49
CA ASP A 382 -9.73 -52.95 9.38
C ASP A 382 -10.88 -52.04 8.87
N LEU A 383 -11.20 -51.97 7.57
CA LEU A 383 -10.76 -52.80 6.43
C LEU A 383 -10.62 -51.97 5.14
N ASP A 384 -9.99 -52.57 4.13
CA ASP A 384 -9.72 -52.07 2.78
C ASP A 384 -10.95 -52.26 1.83
N ILE A 385 -10.73 -52.08 0.51
CA ILE A 385 -11.53 -52.52 -0.66
C ILE A 385 -12.32 -51.43 -1.41
N ARG A 386 -12.33 -51.59 -2.74
CA ARG A 386 -12.90 -50.74 -3.79
C ARG A 386 -14.32 -51.18 -4.18
N SER A 387 -15.04 -50.29 -4.88
CA SER A 387 -16.06 -50.57 -5.93
C SER A 387 -17.33 -51.35 -5.56
N GLY A 388 -18.47 -50.95 -6.13
CA GLY A 388 -19.63 -51.84 -6.32
C GLY A 388 -20.99 -51.26 -5.97
N HIS A 389 -21.95 -51.48 -6.87
CA HIS A 389 -23.34 -51.05 -6.79
C HIS A 389 -24.17 -51.59 -5.59
N LEU A 390 -25.17 -50.80 -5.15
CA LEU A 390 -26.63 -51.08 -5.01
C LEU A 390 -27.13 -52.56 -4.97
N PRO A 391 -28.32 -52.89 -4.38
CA PRO A 391 -29.43 -52.01 -3.91
C PRO A 391 -30.20 -52.43 -2.60
N LEU A 392 -31.25 -51.64 -2.28
CA LEU A 392 -32.57 -52.01 -1.70
C LEU A 392 -32.80 -52.32 -0.19
N ASP A 393 -33.92 -51.73 0.27
CA ASP A 393 -34.82 -51.91 1.43
C ASP A 393 -35.22 -53.37 1.80
N PRO A 394 -35.88 -53.67 2.97
CA PRO A 394 -36.86 -52.81 3.68
C PRO A 394 -36.96 -52.81 5.23
N ALA A 395 -37.76 -51.83 5.70
CA ALA A 395 -38.73 -51.89 6.82
C ALA A 395 -38.28 -51.84 8.31
N ALA A 396 -38.62 -50.71 8.97
CA ALA A 396 -39.62 -50.67 10.05
C ALA A 396 -40.08 -49.23 10.36
N SER A 397 -41.37 -48.99 10.62
CA SER A 397 -41.91 -47.69 11.08
C SER A 397 -43.19 -47.86 11.92
N PRO A 398 -43.47 -46.91 12.83
CA PRO A 398 -44.68 -46.08 12.73
C PRO A 398 -44.33 -44.57 12.87
N SER A 399 -44.84 -43.63 12.07
CA SER A 399 -46.25 -43.19 11.92
C SER A 399 -46.79 -42.53 13.21
N PHE A 400 -47.45 -41.36 13.19
CA PHE A 400 -48.18 -40.60 12.15
C PHE A 400 -48.14 -39.07 12.50
N ARG A 401 -48.81 -38.07 11.89
CA ARG A 401 -49.95 -37.95 10.94
C ARG A 401 -49.99 -36.52 10.29
N THR A 402 -50.23 -36.42 8.97
CA THR A 402 -51.17 -35.52 8.23
C THR A 402 -51.19 -33.98 8.44
N THR A 403 -51.54 -33.11 7.47
CA THR A 403 -52.32 -33.15 6.19
C THR A 403 -52.12 -31.78 5.46
N ASP A 404 -52.43 -31.45 4.19
CA ASP A 404 -52.69 -32.12 2.88
C ASP A 404 -52.95 -31.00 1.83
N VAL A 405 -53.07 -31.14 0.49
CA VAL A 405 -52.47 -31.97 -0.59
C VAL A 405 -52.99 -31.45 -1.96
N ARG A 406 -52.11 -31.11 -2.93
CA ARG A 406 -52.33 -30.98 -4.41
C ARG A 406 -51.04 -30.50 -5.12
N ARG A 407 -50.52 -30.98 -6.27
CA ARG A 407 -51.02 -31.68 -7.50
C ARG A 407 -51.93 -30.83 -8.42
N SER A 408 -51.86 -30.84 -9.75
CA SER A 408 -51.07 -31.61 -10.77
C SER A 408 -51.18 -30.90 -12.17
N GLU A 409 -50.72 -31.35 -13.36
CA GLU A 409 -50.23 -32.66 -13.86
C GLU A 409 -49.10 -32.56 -14.95
N LEU A 410 -49.41 -32.60 -16.27
CA LEU A 410 -48.51 -32.88 -17.42
C LEU A 410 -49.02 -32.25 -18.76
N GLN A 411 -48.13 -31.97 -19.74
CA GLN A 411 -48.23 -32.34 -21.19
C GLN A 411 -47.19 -31.65 -22.13
N GLY A 412 -46.89 -32.30 -23.28
CA GLY A 412 -46.26 -31.74 -24.50
C GLY A 412 -47.21 -31.87 -25.72
N PRO A 413 -46.78 -31.85 -27.02
CA PRO A 413 -45.43 -31.98 -27.60
C PRO A 413 -45.13 -30.94 -28.73
N SER A 414 -44.30 -31.29 -29.75
CA SER A 414 -43.68 -30.40 -30.76
C SER A 414 -44.14 -30.63 -32.23
N GLN A 415 -43.97 -29.63 -33.14
CA GLN A 415 -43.57 -29.69 -34.59
C GLN A 415 -43.85 -28.33 -35.33
N ILE A 416 -42.91 -27.63 -36.03
CA ILE A 416 -42.40 -27.74 -37.46
C ILE A 416 -43.44 -27.27 -38.54
N PRO A 417 -43.14 -26.51 -39.66
CA PRO A 417 -42.01 -25.61 -40.08
C PRO A 417 -42.36 -24.27 -40.88
N ILE A 418 -41.34 -23.39 -41.12
CA ILE A 418 -40.81 -22.69 -42.38
C ILE A 418 -41.79 -22.38 -43.58
N PRO A 419 -41.66 -21.33 -44.48
CA PRO A 419 -40.61 -20.31 -44.83
C PRO A 419 -41.12 -18.80 -44.78
N VAL A 420 -40.74 -17.72 -45.54
CA VAL A 420 -39.94 -17.42 -46.79
C VAL A 420 -39.40 -15.95 -46.89
N ASP A 421 -38.34 -15.76 -47.72
CA ASP A 421 -37.84 -14.64 -48.59
C ASP A 421 -38.09 -13.11 -48.42
N GLY A 422 -37.06 -12.33 -48.84
CA GLY A 422 -37.13 -10.88 -49.17
C GLY A 422 -35.79 -10.10 -49.25
N ARG A 423 -35.19 -9.95 -50.45
CA ARG A 423 -33.99 -9.11 -50.83
C ARG A 423 -34.26 -8.49 -52.24
N PRO A 424 -33.40 -7.66 -52.91
CA PRO A 424 -31.99 -7.25 -52.64
C PRO A 424 -31.60 -5.75 -52.92
N GLU A 425 -30.29 -5.43 -52.78
CA GLU A 425 -29.42 -4.52 -53.61
C GLU A 425 -29.77 -3.01 -53.84
N ASP A 426 -28.85 -2.07 -54.17
CA ASP A 426 -27.36 -1.98 -54.37
C ASP A 426 -26.88 -0.58 -53.83
N VAL A 427 -25.69 0.06 -53.92
CA VAL A 427 -24.38 0.07 -54.65
C VAL A 427 -23.28 0.61 -53.63
N ALA A 428 -22.00 1.00 -53.82
CA ALA A 428 -21.02 1.24 -54.90
C ALA A 428 -19.54 1.20 -54.38
N SER A 429 -18.57 1.75 -55.13
CA SER A 429 -17.12 1.99 -54.83
C SER A 429 -16.59 3.11 -55.80
N PRO A 430 -15.28 3.41 -56.06
CA PRO A 430 -13.97 2.94 -55.53
C PRO A 430 -12.84 4.04 -55.38
N ALA A 431 -11.59 3.61 -55.07
CA ALA A 431 -10.27 4.18 -55.51
C ALA A 431 -9.81 5.60 -55.03
N ILE A 432 -8.54 6.07 -55.17
CA ILE A 432 -7.13 5.58 -54.96
C ILE A 432 -6.16 6.74 -55.40
N ARG A 433 -4.91 6.85 -54.86
CA ARG A 433 -3.75 7.71 -55.33
C ARG A 433 -3.85 9.25 -55.11
N VAL A 434 -2.77 10.06 -55.04
CA VAL A 434 -1.33 9.88 -54.64
C VAL A 434 -0.64 11.24 -54.35
N VAL A 435 0.39 11.23 -53.49
CA VAL A 435 1.54 12.17 -53.27
C VAL A 435 1.65 13.50 -54.09
N SER A 436 1.77 14.66 -53.42
CA SER A 436 3.06 15.41 -53.29
C SER A 436 3.04 16.62 -52.31
N ASP A 437 4.25 17.05 -51.94
CA ASP A 437 4.73 18.37 -51.49
C ASP A 437 4.26 19.08 -50.19
N CYS A 438 5.25 19.31 -49.31
CA CYS A 438 5.30 20.33 -48.26
C CYS A 438 5.94 21.63 -48.86
N PRO A 439 5.87 22.85 -48.24
CA PRO A 439 6.26 23.08 -46.83
C PRO A 439 5.57 24.25 -46.07
N ARG A 440 5.86 24.35 -44.75
CA ARG A 440 5.60 25.49 -43.80
C ARG A 440 4.10 25.77 -43.51
N ASN A 441 3.64 25.98 -42.27
CA ASN A 441 4.30 26.33 -41.00
C ASN A 441 3.61 25.63 -39.79
N GLY A 442 4.27 25.65 -38.63
CA GLY A 442 3.96 24.79 -37.49
C GLY A 442 2.58 24.89 -36.81
N GLN A 443 2.22 23.76 -36.19
CA GLN A 443 1.37 23.65 -35.01
C GLN A 443 1.91 22.50 -34.15
N ASP A 444 1.91 22.67 -32.83
CA ASP A 444 2.58 21.75 -31.91
C ASP A 444 1.80 20.45 -31.68
N ILE A 445 2.53 19.33 -31.58
CA ILE A 445 1.97 18.02 -31.28
C ILE A 445 1.75 17.90 -29.76
N GLN A 446 0.50 17.79 -29.32
CA GLN A 446 0.19 17.48 -27.92
C GLN A 446 0.71 16.09 -27.55
N ALA A 447 1.45 16.00 -26.45
CA ALA A 447 1.95 14.73 -25.92
C ALA A 447 0.80 13.87 -25.35
N ALA A 448 0.78 12.58 -25.72
CA ALA A 448 -0.21 11.63 -25.23
C ALA A 448 -0.01 11.30 -23.74
N SER A 449 -1.10 10.96 -23.05
CA SER A 449 -1.21 10.96 -21.59
C SER A 449 -0.62 9.73 -20.88
N THR A 450 -0.12 9.96 -19.66
CA THR A 450 0.37 8.96 -18.71
C THR A 450 -0.77 8.05 -18.20
N PRO A 451 -0.57 6.72 -18.07
CA PRO A 451 -1.58 5.83 -17.49
C PRO A 451 -1.70 5.98 -15.96
N SER A 452 -2.90 6.33 -15.49
CA SER A 452 -3.20 6.51 -14.06
C SER A 452 -3.24 5.18 -13.28
N ILE A 453 -2.43 5.06 -12.23
CA ILE A 453 -2.45 3.92 -11.30
C ILE A 453 -3.41 4.22 -10.14
N THR A 454 -4.65 3.76 -10.26
CA THR A 454 -5.73 3.99 -9.29
C THR A 454 -6.18 2.67 -8.66
N MET A 455 -5.46 2.20 -7.63
CA MET A 455 -5.83 1.00 -6.87
C MET A 455 -6.82 1.33 -5.75
N LEU A 456 -8.10 0.98 -5.93
CA LEU A 456 -9.12 1.06 -4.88
C LEU A 456 -9.33 -0.31 -4.20
N PRO A 457 -9.60 -0.35 -2.89
CA PRO A 457 -9.96 -1.59 -2.20
C PRO A 457 -11.40 -1.98 -2.56
N SER A 458 -11.64 -3.27 -2.83
CA SER A 458 -13.00 -3.79 -3.00
C SER A 458 -13.71 -3.85 -1.65
N LEU A 459 -14.92 -3.28 -1.58
CA LEU A 459 -15.84 -3.45 -0.45
C LEU A 459 -16.57 -4.79 -0.63
N ALA A 460 -16.34 -5.73 0.29
CA ALA A 460 -16.95 -7.06 0.23
C ALA A 460 -18.49 -6.99 0.40
N PRO A 461 -19.28 -7.57 -0.52
CA PRO A 461 -20.74 -7.56 -0.43
C PRO A 461 -21.24 -8.53 0.65
N SER A 462 -21.94 -8.00 1.66
CA SER A 462 -22.51 -8.80 2.75
C SER A 462 -23.82 -9.49 2.34
N SER A 463 -23.70 -10.71 1.80
CA SER A 463 -24.78 -11.68 1.48
C SER A 463 -25.77 -11.29 0.36
N PRO A 464 -26.33 -12.27 -0.37
CA PRO A 464 -27.09 -12.01 -1.59
C PRO A 464 -28.56 -11.69 -1.32
N ASN A 465 -28.95 -10.44 -1.57
CA ASN A 465 -30.31 -10.10 -1.99
C ASN A 465 -30.25 -8.89 -2.94
N PRO A 466 -29.97 -9.11 -4.24
CA PRO A 466 -29.94 -8.05 -5.24
C PRO A 466 -31.37 -7.61 -5.60
N VAL A 467 -32.03 -6.91 -4.68
CA VAL A 467 -33.09 -5.98 -5.07
C VAL A 467 -32.39 -4.88 -5.86
N ALA A 468 -32.51 -4.94 -7.18
CA ALA A 468 -32.07 -3.87 -8.06
C ALA A 468 -32.85 -2.60 -7.69
N LEU A 469 -32.19 -1.64 -7.05
CA LEU A 469 -32.73 -0.30 -6.85
C LEU A 469 -32.64 0.43 -8.21
N GLU A 470 -33.69 0.24 -9.01
CA GLU A 470 -33.88 0.88 -10.31
C GLU A 470 -33.65 2.39 -10.24
N GLY A 471 -32.80 2.92 -11.13
CA GLY A 471 -32.83 4.32 -11.60
C GLY A 471 -32.81 5.45 -10.57
N ALA A 472 -32.57 5.17 -9.28
CA ALA A 472 -32.83 6.10 -8.19
C ALA A 472 -31.76 7.20 -8.10
N ASN A 473 -31.95 8.27 -8.87
CA ASN A 473 -31.27 9.56 -8.68
C ASN A 473 -31.61 10.14 -7.30
N TYR A 474 -30.98 9.63 -6.24
CA TYR A 474 -31.21 10.03 -4.84
C TYR A 474 -31.09 11.54 -4.64
N GLU A 475 -30.08 12.11 -5.29
CA GLU A 475 -29.85 13.54 -5.57
C GLU A 475 -31.04 14.35 -6.10
N THR A 476 -31.94 13.77 -6.92
CA THR A 476 -33.18 14.46 -7.35
C THR A 476 -34.31 14.36 -6.33
N GLY A 477 -34.18 13.49 -5.32
CA GLY A 477 -35.07 13.44 -4.16
C GLY A 477 -34.73 14.42 -3.04
N ILE A 478 -33.60 15.14 -3.14
CA ILE A 478 -33.18 16.15 -2.16
C ILE A 478 -33.73 17.52 -2.61
N PRO A 479 -34.61 18.20 -1.82
CA PRO A 479 -35.10 19.52 -2.15
C PRO A 479 -33.98 20.56 -2.32
N PRO A 480 -34.09 21.53 -3.25
CA PRO A 480 -33.03 22.52 -3.50
C PRO A 480 -32.56 23.28 -2.26
N GLN A 481 -33.46 23.60 -1.34
CA GLN A 481 -33.14 24.29 -0.08
C GLN A 481 -32.25 23.43 0.85
N ILE A 482 -32.38 22.10 0.77
CA ILE A 482 -31.52 21.16 1.51
C ILE A 482 -30.19 20.98 0.77
N GLN A 483 -30.16 21.02 -0.57
CA GLN A 483 -28.91 21.03 -1.34
C GLN A 483 -28.05 22.27 -0.99
N ASP A 484 -28.67 23.45 -0.93
CA ASP A 484 -28.03 24.71 -0.54
C ASP A 484 -27.47 24.67 0.89
N GLU A 485 -28.26 24.16 1.84
CA GLU A 485 -27.82 23.94 3.22
C GLU A 485 -26.67 22.92 3.33
N LEU A 486 -26.65 21.87 2.49
CA LEU A 486 -25.56 20.89 2.46
C LEU A 486 -24.25 21.48 1.89
N VAL A 487 -24.31 22.41 0.93
CA VAL A 487 -23.12 23.19 0.50
C VAL A 487 -22.62 24.06 1.65
N ARG A 488 -23.52 24.81 2.30
CA ARG A 488 -23.17 25.69 3.44
C ARG A 488 -22.53 24.91 4.59
N ILE A 489 -23.10 23.75 4.96
CA ILE A 489 -22.55 22.84 5.97
C ILE A 489 -21.15 22.33 5.57
N PHE A 490 -20.90 22.06 4.29
CA PHE A 490 -19.57 21.62 3.84
C PHE A 490 -18.55 22.73 4.06
N LEU A 491 -18.83 23.93 3.54
CA LEU A 491 -17.92 25.08 3.62
C LEU A 491 -17.65 25.45 5.08
N GLU A 492 -18.68 25.62 5.91
CA GLU A 492 -18.52 26.00 7.33
C GLU A 492 -17.79 24.96 8.20
N ARG A 493 -17.88 23.67 7.87
CA ARG A 493 -17.35 22.59 8.73
C ARG A 493 -16.12 21.88 8.18
N VAL A 494 -15.81 21.97 6.88
CA VAL A 494 -14.63 21.34 6.25
C VAL A 494 -13.55 22.37 5.95
N ASN A 495 -13.84 23.41 5.16
CA ASN A 495 -12.82 24.32 4.64
C ASN A 495 -11.96 25.01 5.73
N PRO A 496 -12.50 25.51 6.85
CA PRO A 496 -11.70 26.09 7.95
C PRO A 496 -10.72 25.14 8.66
N ARG A 497 -10.77 23.84 8.37
CA ARG A 497 -9.76 22.83 8.77
C ARG A 497 -8.89 22.36 7.60
N TYR A 498 -9.52 22.18 6.44
CA TYR A 498 -8.96 21.53 5.27
C TYR A 498 -9.38 22.33 4.01
N PRO A 499 -8.74 23.47 3.70
CA PRO A 499 -9.19 24.42 2.67
C PRO A 499 -8.87 23.96 1.23
N PHE A 500 -8.97 22.66 0.93
CA PHE A 500 -8.55 22.08 -0.35
C PHE A 500 -9.49 22.37 -1.53
N LEU A 501 -10.72 22.83 -1.30
CA LEU A 501 -11.61 23.38 -2.32
C LEU A 501 -11.72 24.89 -2.13
N HIS A 502 -11.39 25.66 -3.17
CA HIS A 502 -11.61 27.11 -3.20
C HIS A 502 -13.10 27.43 -3.26
N GLU A 503 -13.57 28.33 -2.40
CA GLU A 503 -15.01 28.48 -2.12
C GLU A 503 -15.82 28.94 -3.33
N GLU A 504 -15.44 30.06 -3.96
CA GLU A 504 -16.14 30.59 -5.14
C GLU A 504 -16.12 29.60 -6.31
N THR A 505 -15.00 28.88 -6.50
CA THR A 505 -14.87 27.88 -7.57
C THR A 505 -15.81 26.70 -7.36
N PHE A 506 -15.94 26.21 -6.11
CA PHE A 506 -16.86 25.13 -5.79
C PHE A 506 -18.33 25.55 -5.88
N ILE A 507 -18.66 26.78 -5.46
CA ILE A 507 -20.00 27.36 -5.62
C ILE A 507 -20.37 27.47 -7.11
N ALA A 508 -19.45 27.96 -7.96
CA ALA A 508 -19.69 28.04 -9.40
C ALA A 508 -19.92 26.66 -10.05
N TRP A 509 -19.22 25.61 -9.61
CA TRP A 509 -19.50 24.23 -10.05
C TRP A 509 -20.92 23.78 -9.64
N TYR A 510 -21.31 24.08 -8.39
CA TYR A 510 -22.62 23.75 -7.84
C TYR A 510 -23.76 24.47 -8.57
N ASP A 511 -23.66 25.78 -8.80
CA ASP A 511 -24.69 26.56 -9.51
C ASP A 511 -24.85 26.09 -10.97
N THR A 512 -23.75 25.71 -11.63
CA THR A 512 -23.79 25.12 -12.98
C THR A 512 -24.55 23.79 -12.99
N TRP A 513 -24.24 22.89 -12.05
CA TRP A 513 -24.91 21.59 -11.88
C TRP A 513 -26.38 21.72 -11.48
N LYS A 514 -26.70 22.70 -10.63
CA LYS A 514 -28.06 23.03 -10.18
C LYS A 514 -28.92 23.57 -11.34
N SER A 515 -28.33 24.43 -12.17
CA SER A 515 -28.97 25.01 -13.37
C SER A 515 -29.17 23.99 -14.49
N SER A 516 -28.19 23.12 -14.73
CA SER A 516 -28.33 21.95 -15.61
C SER A 516 -29.56 21.11 -15.23
N ARG A 517 -29.72 20.83 -13.93
CA ARG A 517 -30.83 20.01 -13.40
C ARG A 517 -32.19 20.69 -13.45
N SER A 518 -32.29 21.98 -13.13
CA SER A 518 -33.57 22.70 -13.19
C SER A 518 -34.09 22.83 -14.63
N LEU A 519 -33.20 22.83 -15.62
CA LEU A 519 -33.53 22.78 -17.05
C LEU A 519 -33.77 21.37 -17.59
N GLY A 520 -33.47 20.32 -16.81
CA GLY A 520 -33.56 18.92 -17.26
C GLY A 520 -32.49 18.49 -18.27
N VAL A 521 -31.43 19.30 -18.45
CA VAL A 521 -30.36 19.07 -19.44
C VAL A 521 -29.12 18.50 -18.73
N PRO A 522 -28.54 17.38 -19.17
CA PRO A 522 -27.33 16.84 -18.54
C PRO A 522 -26.12 17.79 -18.70
N LEU A 523 -25.18 17.76 -17.75
CA LEU A 523 -23.93 18.51 -17.87
C LEU A 523 -23.16 18.13 -19.16
N PRO A 524 -22.45 19.10 -19.78
CA PRO A 524 -21.49 18.85 -20.86
C PRO A 524 -20.51 17.74 -20.49
N LEU A 525 -20.04 16.97 -21.49
CA LEU A 525 -19.21 15.78 -21.29
C LEU A 525 -17.94 16.08 -20.49
N ASP A 526 -17.31 17.19 -20.83
CA ASP A 526 -16.13 17.81 -20.23
C ASP A 526 -16.35 18.38 -18.82
N GLU A 527 -17.60 18.53 -18.37
CA GLU A 527 -17.96 19.03 -17.04
C GLU A 527 -18.55 17.97 -16.09
N ARG A 528 -18.77 16.73 -16.56
CA ARG A 528 -19.44 15.68 -15.76
C ARG A 528 -18.75 15.39 -14.43
N TRP A 529 -17.43 15.51 -14.39
CA TRP A 529 -16.62 15.35 -13.18
C TRP A 529 -17.05 16.29 -12.03
N LYS A 530 -17.61 17.48 -12.31
CA LYS A 530 -18.13 18.39 -11.27
C LYS A 530 -19.20 17.72 -10.40
N ALA A 531 -19.98 16.81 -10.98
CA ALA A 531 -21.01 16.07 -10.26
C ALA A 531 -20.44 15.13 -9.18
N PHE A 532 -19.22 14.62 -9.35
CA PHE A 532 -18.54 13.84 -8.31
C PHE A 532 -18.36 14.68 -7.03
N PHE A 533 -17.76 15.87 -7.18
CA PHE A 533 -17.42 16.76 -6.07
C PHE A 533 -18.67 17.20 -5.30
N ILE A 534 -19.75 17.52 -6.00
CA ILE A 534 -21.02 17.97 -5.40
C ILE A 534 -21.70 16.83 -4.64
N LYS A 535 -21.83 15.63 -5.24
CA LYS A 535 -22.39 14.45 -4.57
C LYS A 535 -21.58 14.07 -3.33
N MET A 536 -20.25 14.15 -3.41
CA MET A 536 -19.36 13.87 -2.29
C MET A 536 -19.44 14.92 -1.18
N ALA A 537 -19.55 16.20 -1.52
CA ALA A 537 -19.78 17.26 -0.54
C ALA A 537 -21.11 17.04 0.21
N PHE A 538 -22.20 16.69 -0.51
CA PHE A 538 -23.47 16.32 0.12
C PHE A 538 -23.35 15.10 1.03
N ALA A 539 -22.67 14.04 0.58
CA ALA A 539 -22.45 12.84 1.39
C ALA A 539 -21.69 13.15 2.69
N VAL A 540 -20.61 13.94 2.61
CA VAL A 540 -19.85 14.39 3.77
C VAL A 540 -20.70 15.30 4.67
N SER A 541 -21.44 16.27 4.12
CA SER A 541 -22.30 17.18 4.86
C SER A 541 -23.39 16.49 5.68
N LEU A 542 -24.03 15.46 5.12
CA LEU A 542 -25.01 14.62 5.83
C LEU A 542 -24.42 13.90 7.05
N LEU A 543 -23.11 13.62 7.05
CA LEU A 543 -22.42 12.94 8.16
C LEU A 543 -21.83 13.91 9.20
N ILE A 544 -21.63 15.18 8.84
CA ILE A 544 -21.08 16.24 9.70
C ILE A 544 -22.10 17.29 10.17
N ALA A 545 -23.36 17.18 9.77
CA ALA A 545 -24.44 18.08 10.18
C ALA A 545 -24.63 18.14 11.73
N PRO A 546 -25.22 19.21 12.29
CA PRO A 546 -25.48 19.32 13.73
C PRO A 546 -26.47 18.27 14.29
N ARG A 547 -27.22 17.62 13.40
CA ARG A 547 -28.09 16.48 13.69
C ARG A 547 -27.93 15.51 12.52
N VAL A 548 -27.65 14.25 12.82
CA VAL A 548 -27.49 13.16 11.84
C VAL A 548 -28.45 12.06 12.24
N SER A 549 -29.34 11.67 11.34
CA SER A 549 -30.28 10.57 11.49
C SER A 549 -29.79 9.31 10.75
N PRO A 550 -30.34 8.12 11.04
CA PRO A 550 -30.07 6.91 10.26
C PRO A 550 -30.43 7.08 8.76
N SER A 551 -31.45 7.89 8.45
CA SER A 551 -31.81 8.29 7.10
C SER A 551 -30.71 9.11 6.41
N ASP A 552 -30.08 10.06 7.10
CA ASP A 552 -28.98 10.87 6.56
C ASP A 552 -27.74 10.03 6.30
N MET A 553 -27.43 9.09 7.19
CA MET A 553 -26.35 8.11 7.00
C MET A 553 -26.61 7.21 5.78
N LYS A 554 -27.85 6.75 5.58
CA LYS A 554 -28.24 5.96 4.39
C LYS A 554 -28.17 6.79 3.10
N ALA A 555 -28.64 8.04 3.13
CA ALA A 555 -28.59 8.95 1.99
C ALA A 555 -27.14 9.32 1.61
N SER A 556 -26.28 9.55 2.62
CA SER A 556 -24.84 9.76 2.43
C SER A 556 -24.18 8.56 1.74
N GLN A 557 -24.43 7.34 2.23
CA GLN A 557 -23.87 6.13 1.63
C GLN A 557 -24.39 5.89 0.19
N ALA A 558 -25.64 6.26 -0.12
CA ALA A 558 -26.18 6.20 -1.48
C ALA A 558 -25.51 7.23 -2.41
N LEU A 559 -25.32 8.47 -1.95
CA LEU A 559 -24.60 9.52 -2.68
C LEU A 559 -23.13 9.15 -2.93
N TYR A 560 -22.46 8.57 -1.94
CA TYR A 560 -21.09 8.04 -2.09
C TYR A 560 -21.03 6.90 -3.13
N SER A 561 -21.92 5.91 -3.06
CA SER A 561 -21.96 4.84 -4.06
C SER A 561 -22.25 5.37 -5.47
N SER A 562 -23.06 6.44 -5.58
CA SER A 562 -23.36 7.10 -6.85
C SER A 562 -22.22 7.98 -7.38
N SER A 563 -21.45 8.65 -6.51
CA SER A 563 -20.29 9.44 -6.94
C SER A 563 -19.12 8.55 -7.36
N MET A 564 -18.85 7.46 -6.64
CA MET A 564 -17.80 6.50 -6.99
C MET A 564 -18.00 5.89 -8.39
N ALA A 565 -19.24 5.75 -8.86
CA ALA A 565 -19.57 5.33 -10.23
C ALA A 565 -19.29 6.39 -11.33
N SER A 566 -18.88 7.60 -10.95
CA SER A 566 -18.47 8.70 -11.84
C SER A 566 -17.01 9.17 -11.60
N LEU A 567 -16.26 8.44 -10.76
CA LEU A 567 -14.89 8.80 -10.38
C LEU A 567 -13.89 8.64 -11.57
N ASP A 568 -14.22 7.79 -12.54
CA ASP A 568 -13.52 7.69 -13.82
C ASP A 568 -13.54 9.01 -14.62
N THR A 569 -14.65 9.75 -14.58
CA THR A 569 -14.76 11.06 -15.24
C THR A 569 -13.82 12.10 -14.62
N VAL A 570 -13.52 11.98 -13.32
CA VAL A 570 -12.51 12.82 -12.63
C VAL A 570 -11.10 12.40 -13.04
N PHE A 571 -10.79 11.10 -13.08
CA PHE A 571 -9.49 10.59 -13.53
C PHE A 571 -9.24 10.71 -15.05
N SER A 572 -10.25 11.10 -15.81
CA SER A 572 -10.16 11.47 -17.23
C SER A 572 -9.71 12.93 -17.42
N CYS A 573 -9.77 13.76 -16.37
CA CYS A 573 -9.21 15.11 -16.39
C CYS A 573 -7.67 15.04 -16.36
N LEU A 574 -6.99 15.91 -17.10
CA LEU A 574 -5.53 16.04 -17.03
C LEU A 574 -5.06 16.97 -15.90
N ASP A 575 -5.87 17.13 -14.84
CA ASP A 575 -5.55 17.93 -13.66
C ASP A 575 -5.27 17.01 -12.43
N PRO A 576 -4.00 16.85 -12.03
CA PRO A 576 -3.65 16.02 -10.89
C PRO A 576 -4.02 16.64 -9.53
N VAL A 577 -4.43 17.91 -9.48
CA VAL A 577 -4.99 18.57 -8.30
C VAL A 577 -6.41 18.09 -8.04
N LEU A 578 -7.26 17.99 -9.08
CA LEU A 578 -8.61 17.38 -8.98
C LEU A 578 -8.52 15.95 -8.43
N HIS A 579 -7.54 15.16 -8.88
CA HIS A 579 -7.32 13.79 -8.40
C HIS A 579 -7.06 13.73 -6.89
N ALA A 580 -6.23 14.63 -6.37
CA ALA A 580 -5.94 14.73 -4.94
C ALA A 580 -7.16 15.24 -4.14
N GLN A 581 -7.87 16.26 -4.63
CA GLN A 581 -9.11 16.77 -4.01
C GLN A 581 -10.22 15.71 -3.95
N ALA A 582 -10.35 14.87 -4.99
CA ALA A 582 -11.32 13.78 -5.02
C ALA A 582 -11.02 12.71 -3.94
N TYR A 583 -9.75 12.30 -3.80
CA TYR A 583 -9.35 11.38 -2.74
C TYR A 583 -9.45 12.00 -1.32
N LEU A 584 -9.29 13.32 -1.17
CA LEU A 584 -9.57 14.02 0.10
C LEU A 584 -11.04 13.93 0.48
N LEU A 585 -11.97 14.08 -0.48
CA LEU A 585 -13.39 13.86 -0.26
C LEU A 585 -13.71 12.40 0.10
N CYS A 586 -13.12 11.43 -0.60
CA CYS A 586 -13.25 10.00 -0.23
C CYS A 586 -12.73 9.72 1.18
N THR A 587 -11.63 10.36 1.58
CA THR A 587 -11.06 10.27 2.94
C THR A 587 -12.01 10.87 3.98
N LEU A 588 -12.59 12.06 3.73
CA LEU A 588 -13.57 12.67 4.62
C LEU A 588 -14.81 11.78 4.85
N HIS A 589 -15.33 11.14 3.81
CA HIS A 589 -16.42 10.17 3.97
C HIS A 589 -15.96 8.93 4.76
N ALA A 590 -14.77 8.39 4.44
CA ALA A 590 -14.21 7.23 5.13
C ALA A 590 -13.98 7.46 6.64
N LEU A 591 -13.69 8.69 7.09
CA LEU A 591 -13.56 9.05 8.51
C LEU A 591 -14.82 8.80 9.35
N HIS A 592 -15.98 8.55 8.74
CA HIS A 592 -17.23 8.16 9.41
C HIS A 592 -17.58 6.67 9.27
N SER A 593 -16.77 5.89 8.55
CA SER A 593 -16.94 4.44 8.40
C SER A 593 -16.25 3.69 9.55
N PRO A 594 -16.86 2.64 10.13
CA PRO A 594 -16.23 1.79 11.14
C PRO A 594 -15.22 0.81 10.52
N SER A 595 -14.30 1.34 9.71
CA SER A 595 -13.28 0.59 8.98
C SER A 595 -11.96 1.36 8.94
N SER A 596 -11.10 1.04 9.90
CA SER A 596 -9.76 1.62 10.03
C SER A 596 -8.89 1.38 8.79
N GLN A 597 -9.03 0.20 8.15
CA GLN A 597 -8.33 -0.09 6.90
C GLN A 597 -8.84 0.76 5.73
N THR A 598 -10.14 1.06 5.65
CA THR A 598 -10.66 1.99 4.62
C THR A 598 -10.12 3.40 4.85
N VAL A 599 -10.11 3.89 6.10
CA VAL A 599 -9.52 5.20 6.46
C VAL A 599 -8.05 5.29 6.05
N LEU A 600 -7.24 4.30 6.42
CA LEU A 600 -5.81 4.23 6.08
C LEU A 600 -5.58 4.18 4.56
N THR A 601 -6.37 3.39 3.83
CA THR A 601 -6.23 3.24 2.37
C THR A 601 -6.57 4.53 1.64
N MET A 602 -7.65 5.24 2.03
CA MET A 602 -8.05 6.48 1.36
C MET A 602 -7.03 7.61 1.56
N ILE A 603 -6.49 7.79 2.77
CA ILE A 603 -5.47 8.84 2.99
C ILE A 603 -4.13 8.50 2.32
N SER A 604 -3.74 7.22 2.33
CA SER A 604 -2.52 6.77 1.61
C SER A 604 -2.65 7.05 0.10
N ALA A 605 -3.84 6.88 -0.46
CA ALA A 605 -4.12 7.22 -1.85
C ALA A 605 -4.11 8.74 -2.09
N ALA A 606 -4.75 9.55 -1.22
CA ALA A 606 -4.72 11.02 -1.32
C ALA A 606 -3.28 11.57 -1.27
N MET A 607 -2.47 11.09 -0.33
CA MET A 607 -1.05 11.43 -0.22
C MET A 607 -0.24 10.95 -1.42
N ARG A 608 -0.50 9.73 -1.93
CA ARG A 608 0.15 9.22 -3.15
C ARG A 608 -0.17 10.07 -4.37
N CYS A 609 -1.41 10.54 -4.53
CA CYS A 609 -1.79 11.50 -5.56
C CYS A 609 -1.04 12.83 -5.39
N CYS A 610 -0.94 13.37 -4.18
CA CYS A 610 -0.15 14.58 -3.92
C CYS A 610 1.35 14.41 -4.24
N VAL A 611 1.91 13.22 -4.05
CA VAL A 611 3.30 12.89 -4.41
C VAL A 611 3.48 12.80 -5.93
N ILE A 612 2.61 12.07 -6.63
CA ILE A 612 2.61 11.96 -8.10
C ILE A 612 2.41 13.33 -8.77
N ALA A 613 1.54 14.16 -8.20
CA ALA A 613 1.26 15.54 -8.62
C ALA A 613 2.35 16.56 -8.24
N GLN A 614 3.43 16.10 -7.57
CA GLN A 614 4.55 16.91 -7.06
C GLN A 614 4.14 18.07 -6.12
N LEU A 615 2.96 18.02 -5.50
CA LEU A 615 2.44 19.09 -4.62
C LEU A 615 3.23 19.26 -3.31
N HIS A 616 4.16 18.34 -3.03
CA HIS A 616 5.05 18.34 -1.86
C HIS A 616 6.39 19.05 -2.11
N LEU A 617 6.74 19.32 -3.38
CA LEU A 617 7.99 19.94 -3.78
C LEU A 617 7.84 21.46 -3.93
N HIS A 618 8.96 22.18 -3.92
CA HIS A 618 8.98 23.60 -4.28
C HIS A 618 8.82 23.73 -5.80
N THR A 619 7.98 24.67 -6.26
CA THR A 619 7.66 24.83 -7.70
C THR A 619 8.81 25.50 -8.47
N GLN A 620 9.94 24.80 -8.67
CA GLN A 620 11.12 25.34 -9.37
C GLN A 620 10.86 25.79 -10.82
N ASN A 621 9.75 25.33 -11.42
CA ASN A 621 9.33 25.65 -12.78
C ASN A 621 8.07 26.55 -12.85
N SER A 622 7.70 27.25 -11.76
CA SER A 622 6.63 28.25 -11.87
C SER A 622 7.08 29.37 -12.79
N LYS A 623 6.34 29.62 -13.87
CA LYS A 623 6.61 30.79 -14.72
C LYS A 623 6.28 32.05 -13.92
N ALA A 624 6.82 33.20 -14.32
CA ALA A 624 6.50 34.51 -13.70
C ALA A 624 5.05 35.00 -13.97
N GLU A 625 4.15 34.06 -14.29
CA GLU A 625 2.78 34.22 -14.77
C GLU A 625 1.81 33.23 -14.10
N ASP A 626 2.31 32.22 -13.36
CA ASP A 626 1.48 31.23 -12.65
C ASP A 626 0.49 31.96 -11.71
N PRO A 627 -0.85 31.81 -11.88
CA PRO A 627 -1.81 32.58 -11.10
C PRO A 627 -1.76 32.23 -9.61
N LEU A 628 -1.72 33.25 -8.73
CA LEU A 628 -1.68 33.06 -7.27
C LEU A 628 -2.70 32.04 -6.76
N LEU A 629 -3.93 32.09 -7.28
CA LEU A 629 -5.01 31.18 -6.92
C LEU A 629 -4.62 29.70 -7.13
N GLU A 630 -3.96 29.37 -8.24
CA GLU A 630 -3.53 27.99 -8.51
C GLU A 630 -2.43 27.57 -7.53
N MET A 631 -1.41 28.42 -7.30
CA MET A 631 -0.37 28.14 -6.31
C MET A 631 -0.97 27.90 -4.91
N GLN A 632 -1.92 28.75 -4.48
CA GLN A 632 -2.54 28.60 -3.17
C GLN A 632 -3.45 27.36 -3.09
N ILE A 633 -4.20 27.02 -4.14
CA ILE A 633 -4.96 25.76 -4.20
C ILE A 633 -4.00 24.56 -4.10
N ARG A 634 -2.93 24.52 -4.89
CA ARG A 634 -1.91 23.43 -4.84
C ARG A 634 -1.33 23.25 -3.43
N ARG A 635 -0.93 24.35 -2.78
CA ARG A 635 -0.47 24.34 -1.37
C ARG A 635 -1.57 23.88 -0.40
N ARG A 636 -2.79 24.40 -0.51
CA ARG A 636 -3.94 24.04 0.36
C ARG A 636 -4.36 22.58 0.23
N VAL A 637 -4.31 22.01 -0.96
CA VAL A 637 -4.58 20.59 -1.23
C VAL A 637 -3.54 19.70 -0.56
N PHE A 638 -2.25 19.96 -0.78
CA PHE A 638 -1.18 19.20 -0.12
C PHE A 638 -1.27 19.27 1.40
N TRP A 639 -1.37 20.49 1.96
CA TRP A 639 -1.36 20.66 3.41
C TRP A 639 -2.65 20.16 4.10
N SER A 640 -3.77 20.07 3.37
CA SER A 640 -4.97 19.36 3.84
C SER A 640 -4.74 17.85 3.90
N ALA A 641 -4.10 17.26 2.88
CA ALA A 641 -3.71 15.85 2.89
C ALA A 641 -2.72 15.54 4.02
N TYR A 642 -1.68 16.37 4.18
CA TYR A 642 -0.75 16.31 5.31
C TYR A 642 -1.49 16.31 6.66
N ALA A 643 -2.41 17.27 6.87
CA ALA A 643 -3.13 17.39 8.13
C ALA A 643 -4.04 16.19 8.46
N MET A 644 -4.61 15.53 7.44
CA MET A 644 -5.37 14.29 7.59
C MET A 644 -4.45 13.07 7.80
N ASP A 645 -3.33 12.96 7.06
CA ASP A 645 -2.33 11.89 7.20
C ASP A 645 -1.74 11.88 8.61
N ARG A 646 -1.27 13.02 9.12
CA ARG A 646 -0.74 13.12 10.48
C ARG A 646 -1.80 12.90 11.56
N LEU A 647 -3.08 13.23 11.30
CA LEU A 647 -4.19 12.85 12.19
C LEU A 647 -4.36 11.32 12.23
N ILE A 648 -4.38 10.67 11.07
CA ILE A 648 -4.67 9.24 10.94
C ILE A 648 -3.48 8.42 11.49
N SER A 649 -2.25 8.73 11.09
CA SER A 649 -1.04 8.00 11.49
C SER A 649 -0.79 8.02 13.00
N TRP A 650 -1.07 9.12 13.72
CA TRP A 650 -0.93 9.14 15.17
C TRP A 650 -2.02 8.31 15.88
N VAL A 651 -3.29 8.37 15.43
CA VAL A 651 -4.39 7.61 16.06
C VAL A 651 -4.16 6.11 15.95
N TYR A 652 -3.77 5.62 14.77
CA TYR A 652 -3.49 4.20 14.54
C TYR A 652 -2.08 3.79 14.98
N HIS A 653 -1.22 4.76 15.34
CA HIS A 653 0.19 4.58 15.66
C HIS A 653 0.94 3.78 14.57
N VAL A 654 0.90 4.30 13.34
CA VAL A 654 1.59 3.81 12.13
C VAL A 654 2.47 4.91 11.53
N PRO A 655 3.45 4.60 10.67
CA PRO A 655 4.21 5.62 9.96
C PRO A 655 3.33 6.56 9.11
N CYS A 656 3.80 7.77 8.86
CA CYS A 656 3.17 8.74 7.97
C CYS A 656 3.39 8.37 6.49
N SER A 657 2.47 8.72 5.57
CA SER A 657 2.57 8.31 4.15
C SER A 657 3.71 8.97 3.36
N LEU A 658 4.33 10.01 3.93
CA LEU A 658 5.46 10.79 3.43
C LEU A 658 6.18 11.35 4.67
N VAL A 659 7.52 11.33 4.74
CA VAL A 659 8.25 11.91 5.90
C VAL A 659 8.25 13.45 5.83
N ASP A 660 8.64 14.16 6.90
CA ASP A 660 8.62 15.64 6.89
C ASP A 660 9.81 16.22 6.11
N GLU A 661 10.88 15.44 5.99
CA GLU A 661 12.15 15.75 5.33
C GLU A 661 12.05 15.79 3.79
N ASP A 662 11.07 15.09 3.21
CA ASP A 662 10.78 15.09 1.76
C ASP A 662 9.95 16.33 1.33
N ILE A 663 9.51 17.17 2.27
CA ILE A 663 8.57 18.27 2.02
C ILE A 663 9.31 19.59 1.82
N GLN A 664 9.29 20.08 0.59
CA GLN A 664 9.90 21.36 0.20
C GLN A 664 8.86 22.47 -0.06
N VAL A 665 7.59 22.09 -0.21
CA VAL A 665 6.49 23.06 -0.40
C VAL A 665 6.25 23.85 0.89
N GLU A 666 6.15 25.17 0.76
CA GLU A 666 5.76 26.05 1.87
C GLU A 666 4.28 25.88 2.26
N PRO A 667 3.89 26.26 3.49
CA PRO A 667 2.49 26.49 3.85
C PRO A 667 1.76 27.42 2.85
N PHE A 668 0.46 27.24 2.72
CA PHE A 668 -0.38 28.22 2.02
C PHE A 668 -0.44 29.54 2.81
N ALA A 669 -0.68 30.64 2.10
CA ALA A 669 -0.74 31.96 2.73
C ALA A 669 -1.94 32.08 3.67
N ASN A 670 -1.74 32.79 4.79
CA ASN A 670 -2.82 33.16 5.70
C ASN A 670 -3.67 34.26 5.05
N MET A 671 -4.64 33.89 4.20
CA MET A 671 -5.50 34.79 3.42
C MET A 671 -6.92 34.22 3.29
N ASN A 672 -7.94 35.08 3.25
CA ASN A 672 -9.28 34.69 2.80
C ASN A 672 -9.31 34.49 1.27
N ASP A 673 -10.31 33.76 0.77
CA ASP A 673 -10.42 33.42 -0.65
C ASP A 673 -10.67 34.68 -1.52
N ASP A 674 -11.49 35.63 -1.04
CA ASP A 674 -11.70 36.93 -1.70
C ASP A 674 -10.39 37.73 -1.89
N GLU A 675 -9.44 37.60 -0.96
CA GLU A 675 -8.16 38.34 -0.99
C GLU A 675 -7.21 37.79 -2.04
N ILE A 676 -7.27 36.48 -2.30
CA ILE A 676 -6.50 35.82 -3.37
C ILE A 676 -6.93 36.37 -4.74
N LYS A 677 -8.24 36.53 -4.93
CA LYS A 677 -8.83 37.14 -6.13
C LYS A 677 -8.54 38.64 -6.23
N ALA A 678 -8.64 39.38 -5.13
CA ALA A 678 -8.29 40.80 -5.09
C ALA A 678 -6.82 41.04 -5.47
N TRP A 679 -5.90 40.18 -5.01
CA TRP A 679 -4.48 40.23 -5.38
C TRP A 679 -4.26 40.01 -6.89
N GLN A 680 -4.96 39.06 -7.51
CA GLN A 680 -4.89 38.83 -8.97
C GLN A 680 -5.31 40.05 -9.82
N SER A 681 -6.10 40.97 -9.24
CA SER A 681 -6.54 42.20 -9.91
C SER A 681 -5.57 43.39 -9.76
N ARG A 682 -4.49 43.26 -8.99
CA ARG A 682 -3.51 44.32 -8.76
C ARG A 682 -2.50 44.46 -9.89
N THR A 683 -2.20 45.71 -10.26
CA THR A 683 -1.18 46.07 -11.27
C THR A 683 0.18 46.40 -10.64
N ASP A 684 0.21 46.70 -9.34
CA ASP A 684 1.38 46.94 -8.51
C ASP A 684 2.09 45.62 -8.11
N ARG A 685 2.73 44.96 -9.08
CA ARG A 685 3.56 43.76 -8.85
C ARG A 685 4.89 44.08 -8.15
N LEU A 686 4.85 44.34 -6.84
CA LEU A 686 6.05 44.38 -5.99
C LEU A 686 5.95 43.36 -4.86
N ASP A 687 7.00 42.53 -4.80
CA ASP A 687 7.37 41.61 -3.72
C ASP A 687 6.39 40.47 -3.39
N GLN A 688 6.75 39.71 -2.34
CA GLN A 688 6.33 38.33 -2.14
C GLN A 688 4.90 38.20 -1.63
N VAL A 689 4.32 37.00 -1.76
CA VAL A 689 2.97 36.68 -1.27
C VAL A 689 3.01 36.48 0.25
N GLU A 690 3.12 37.58 0.99
CA GLU A 690 3.17 37.57 2.44
C GLU A 690 1.83 37.17 3.06
N SER A 691 1.90 36.38 4.14
CA SER A 691 0.75 36.00 4.95
C SER A 691 0.32 37.17 5.83
N VAL A 692 -0.95 37.61 5.77
CA VAL A 692 -1.37 38.78 6.56
C VAL A 692 -1.29 38.49 8.07
N PRO A 693 -0.79 39.43 8.91
CA PRO A 693 -0.60 39.23 10.35
C PRO A 693 -1.90 39.35 11.16
N ARG A 694 -3.03 38.87 10.63
CA ARG A 694 -4.36 38.90 11.25
C ARG A 694 -5.07 37.54 11.12
N ARG A 695 -6.13 37.32 11.88
CA ARG A 695 -6.99 36.14 11.70
C ARG A 695 -7.70 36.18 10.34
N THR A 696 -7.72 35.03 9.68
CA THR A 696 -8.39 34.71 8.41
C THR A 696 -9.18 33.40 8.57
N GLN A 697 -9.98 33.03 7.56
CA GLN A 697 -10.69 31.74 7.55
C GLN A 697 -9.78 30.50 7.57
N VAL A 698 -8.48 30.66 7.28
CA VAL A 698 -7.50 29.55 7.25
C VAL A 698 -6.46 29.60 8.37
N SER A 699 -6.48 30.61 9.26
CA SER A 699 -5.50 30.71 10.36
C SER A 699 -5.51 29.50 11.30
N SER A 700 -6.69 28.98 11.61
CA SER A 700 -6.83 27.79 12.46
C SER A 700 -6.33 26.52 11.77
N ALA A 701 -6.50 26.41 10.45
CA ALA A 701 -5.92 25.32 9.66
C ALA A 701 -4.37 25.37 9.67
N LEU A 702 -3.78 26.56 9.46
CA LEU A 702 -2.32 26.74 9.53
C LEU A 702 -1.76 26.40 10.92
N HIS A 703 -2.43 26.84 11.98
CA HIS A 703 -2.00 26.55 13.35
C HIS A 703 -2.16 25.06 13.70
N LEU A 704 -3.23 24.41 13.24
CA LEU A 704 -3.40 22.95 13.31
C LEU A 704 -2.28 22.22 12.56
N ILE A 705 -1.91 22.67 11.35
CA ILE A 705 -0.79 22.11 10.58
C ILE A 705 0.53 22.22 11.35
N ARG A 706 0.85 23.39 11.94
CA ARG A 706 2.05 23.55 12.79
C ARG A 706 2.09 22.50 13.92
N GLY A 707 0.97 22.28 14.61
CA GLY A 707 0.87 21.25 15.65
C GLY A 707 0.96 19.82 15.11
N ARG A 708 0.47 19.54 13.90
CA ARG A 708 0.66 18.25 13.22
C ARG A 708 2.12 17.99 12.85
N ARG A 709 2.93 19.01 12.54
CA ARG A 709 4.39 18.84 12.35
C ARG A 709 5.09 18.42 13.65
N ILE A 710 4.68 18.98 14.79
CA ILE A 710 5.19 18.57 16.11
C ILE A 710 4.83 17.10 16.38
N GLN A 711 3.59 16.68 16.13
CA GLN A 711 3.19 15.28 16.23
C GLN A 711 3.94 14.36 15.27
N SER A 712 4.15 14.81 14.02
CA SER A 712 4.91 14.08 12.99
C SER A 712 6.33 13.79 13.45
N ARG A 713 7.05 14.80 13.98
CA ARG A 713 8.42 14.65 14.50
C ARG A 713 8.49 13.73 15.72
N ILE A 714 7.53 13.79 16.64
CA ILE A 714 7.47 12.87 17.78
C ILE A 714 7.24 11.44 17.28
N LEU A 715 6.27 11.24 16.37
CA LEU A 715 5.92 9.94 15.82
C LEU A 715 7.05 9.34 14.98
N SER A 716 7.79 10.15 14.21
CA SER A 716 8.93 9.66 13.41
C SER A 716 10.08 9.19 14.30
N ILE A 717 10.45 9.95 15.34
CA ILE A 717 11.42 9.52 16.38
C ILE A 717 10.97 8.20 17.02
N MET A 718 9.68 8.12 17.38
CA MET A 718 9.06 6.96 18.04
C MET A 718 8.86 5.72 17.16
N MET A 719 9.18 5.81 15.87
CA MET A 719 9.11 4.70 14.92
C MET A 719 10.48 4.25 14.41
N ARG A 720 11.57 4.85 14.90
CA ARG A 720 12.93 4.45 14.54
C ARG A 720 13.28 3.09 15.14
N ALA A 721 14.06 2.29 14.42
CA ALA A 721 14.59 1.01 14.91
C ALA A 721 15.57 1.16 16.09
N ASP A 722 16.13 2.36 16.31
CA ASP A 722 17.00 2.72 17.44
C ASP A 722 16.27 3.56 18.50
N TYR A 723 14.92 3.57 18.52
CA TYR A 723 14.14 4.36 19.48
C TYR A 723 14.46 4.01 20.94
N ASP A 724 14.30 2.75 21.35
CA ASP A 724 14.50 2.36 22.75
C ASP A 724 15.92 2.69 23.27
N PRO A 725 17.03 2.28 22.63
CA PRO A 725 18.39 2.51 23.14
C PRO A 725 18.91 3.96 23.03
N ARG A 726 18.18 4.90 22.38
CA ARG A 726 18.62 6.30 22.24
C ARG A 726 17.61 7.35 22.74
N PHE A 727 16.32 7.04 22.68
CA PHE A 727 15.22 7.96 22.94
C PHE A 727 14.22 7.41 23.97
N GLY A 728 14.21 6.11 24.26
CA GLY A 728 13.32 5.50 25.25
C GLY A 728 13.46 6.14 26.63
N GLU A 729 14.67 6.14 27.18
CA GLU A 729 14.95 6.57 28.56
C GLU A 729 15.45 8.03 28.67
N ASN A 730 15.77 8.68 27.56
CA ASN A 730 16.22 10.08 27.55
C ASN A 730 15.02 11.04 27.76
N HIS A 731 15.03 11.83 28.84
CA HIS A 731 14.00 12.85 29.11
C HIS A 731 14.20 14.13 28.27
N GLN A 732 15.45 14.47 27.93
CA GLN A 732 15.82 15.77 27.38
C GLN A 732 15.20 16.07 26.01
N TRP A 733 15.12 15.08 25.12
CA TRP A 733 14.39 15.27 23.85
C TRP A 733 12.89 15.47 24.06
N ARG A 734 12.32 14.91 25.14
CA ARG A 734 10.90 15.11 25.49
C ARG A 734 10.68 16.52 26.05
N LEU A 735 11.61 17.03 26.86
CA LEU A 735 11.59 18.41 27.35
C LEU A 735 11.70 19.42 26.18
N HIS A 736 12.59 19.18 25.21
CA HIS A 736 12.68 19.96 23.96
C HIS A 736 11.38 19.98 23.17
N MET A 737 10.80 18.80 22.90
CA MET A 737 9.54 18.71 22.15
C MET A 737 8.33 19.27 22.92
N LEU A 738 8.36 19.21 24.26
CA LEU A 738 7.39 19.87 25.14
C LEU A 738 7.54 21.41 25.10
N GLU A 739 8.77 21.92 25.04
CA GLU A 739 9.05 23.37 24.94
C GLU A 739 8.43 23.94 23.65
N ILE A 740 8.71 23.30 22.50
CA ILE A 740 8.13 23.64 21.19
C ILE A 740 6.59 23.54 21.24
N LEU A 741 6.04 22.53 21.91
CA LEU A 741 4.60 22.34 22.06
C LEU A 741 3.93 23.39 22.97
N ASN A 742 4.65 23.89 23.98
CA ASN A 742 4.21 25.01 24.83
C ASN A 742 4.24 26.34 24.06
N GLN A 743 5.29 26.60 23.27
CA GLN A 743 5.38 27.76 22.39
C GLN A 743 4.25 27.76 21.36
N TRP A 744 3.95 26.61 20.74
CA TRP A 744 2.78 26.43 19.88
C TRP A 744 1.47 26.78 20.60
N LYS A 745 1.26 26.23 21.81
CA LYS A 745 0.05 26.50 22.60
C LYS A 745 -0.11 27.98 22.98
N ALA A 746 0.98 28.68 23.27
CA ALA A 746 0.93 30.11 23.60
C ALA A 746 0.38 30.96 22.45
N GLN A 747 0.60 30.55 21.20
CA GLN A 747 0.10 31.23 20.00
C GLN A 747 -1.35 30.86 19.63
N LEU A 748 -2.07 30.06 20.43
CA LEU A 748 -3.34 29.46 19.99
C LEU A 748 -4.50 30.46 19.93
N GLN A 749 -4.53 31.45 20.83
CA GLN A 749 -5.50 32.55 20.82
C GLN A 749 -5.59 33.29 19.46
N PRO A 750 -4.53 33.95 18.94
CA PRO A 750 -4.61 34.72 17.68
C PRO A 750 -4.91 33.87 16.43
N HIS A 751 -4.69 32.55 16.48
CA HIS A 751 -4.99 31.65 15.37
C HIS A 751 -6.35 30.93 15.50
N SER A 752 -7.07 31.11 16.61
CA SER A 752 -8.40 30.54 16.85
C SER A 752 -9.49 31.60 16.71
N ASP A 753 -10.73 31.13 16.48
CA ASP A 753 -11.91 31.99 16.47
C ASP A 753 -12.64 31.90 17.82
N PRO A 754 -12.68 32.98 18.63
CA PRO A 754 -13.38 33.00 19.92
C PRO A 754 -14.91 33.10 19.78
N LEU A 755 -15.44 33.40 18.58
CA LEU A 755 -16.88 33.35 18.30
C LEU A 755 -17.32 31.93 17.92
N SER A 756 -16.41 31.15 17.34
CA SER A 756 -16.64 29.74 17.01
C SER A 756 -16.92 28.91 18.25
N ARG A 757 -17.89 28.01 18.11
CA ARG A 757 -18.20 26.96 19.10
C ARG A 757 -17.81 25.58 18.57
N GLY A 758 -17.17 25.50 17.40
CA GLY A 758 -16.83 24.26 16.71
C GLY A 758 -15.34 24.16 16.39
N TYR A 759 -15.02 23.72 15.19
CA TYR A 759 -13.69 23.26 14.79
C TYR A 759 -12.55 24.31 14.85
N THR A 760 -12.87 25.59 14.73
CA THR A 760 -11.91 26.72 14.78
C THR A 760 -11.74 27.33 16.18
N SER A 761 -12.50 26.86 17.17
CA SER A 761 -12.48 27.40 18.53
C SER A 761 -11.24 26.97 19.32
N GLU A 762 -10.81 27.82 20.25
CA GLU A 762 -9.64 27.59 21.13
C GLU A 762 -9.67 26.20 21.78
N GLY A 763 -10.79 25.81 22.39
CA GLY A 763 -10.91 24.53 23.09
C GLY A 763 -10.74 23.32 22.18
N TRP A 764 -11.22 23.38 20.93
CA TRP A 764 -11.13 22.26 19.99
C TRP A 764 -9.72 22.15 19.39
N VAL A 765 -9.13 23.27 18.95
CA VAL A 765 -7.76 23.27 18.43
C VAL A 765 -6.77 22.94 19.57
N GLY A 766 -7.00 23.46 20.77
CA GLY A 766 -6.20 23.24 21.97
C GLY A 766 -6.19 21.80 22.49
N MET A 767 -7.17 20.95 22.15
CA MET A 767 -7.11 19.51 22.45
C MET A 767 -5.87 18.85 21.82
N LEU A 768 -5.35 19.37 20.71
CA LEU A 768 -4.13 18.87 20.06
C LEU A 768 -2.90 18.93 21.00
N TYR A 769 -2.83 19.94 21.88
CA TYR A 769 -1.77 20.02 22.91
C TYR A 769 -1.79 18.76 23.79
N ASN A 770 -2.95 18.44 24.37
CA ASN A 770 -3.08 17.32 25.29
C ASN A 770 -2.86 15.97 24.59
N TYR A 771 -3.39 15.78 23.37
CA TYR A 771 -3.10 14.57 22.57
C TYR A 771 -1.61 14.42 22.28
N THR A 772 -0.90 15.53 22.02
CA THR A 772 0.54 15.51 21.77
C THR A 772 1.35 15.25 23.03
N VAL A 773 0.90 15.70 24.22
CA VAL A 773 1.49 15.31 25.51
C VAL A 773 1.37 13.80 25.76
N LEU A 774 0.22 13.19 25.43
CA LEU A 774 0.04 11.74 25.56
C LEU A 774 0.94 10.96 24.58
N LEU A 775 1.01 11.39 23.32
CA LEU A 775 1.92 10.84 22.31
C LEU A 775 3.40 11.02 22.72
N LEU A 776 3.76 12.11 23.38
CA LEU A 776 5.12 12.43 23.79
C LEU A 776 5.63 11.58 24.97
N TYR A 777 4.76 11.33 25.96
CA TYR A 777 5.17 10.66 27.20
C TYR A 777 4.85 9.16 27.26
N ARG A 778 3.79 8.67 26.60
CA ARG A 778 3.35 7.25 26.49
C ARG A 778 3.71 6.38 27.71
N PRO A 779 2.83 6.27 28.73
CA PRO A 779 3.19 5.61 29.98
C PRO A 779 3.47 4.11 29.81
N THR A 780 4.48 3.63 30.54
CA THR A 780 4.93 2.24 30.66
C THR A 780 5.24 1.93 32.12
N LYS A 781 5.31 0.66 32.50
CA LYS A 781 5.81 0.22 33.83
C LYS A 781 7.22 0.72 34.16
N THR A 782 8.03 1.09 33.16
CA THR A 782 9.39 1.60 33.35
C THR A 782 9.47 3.13 33.47
N ASN A 783 8.55 3.88 32.86
CA ASN A 783 8.58 5.35 32.84
C ASN A 783 7.47 6.04 33.67
N ALA A 784 6.54 5.28 34.26
CA ALA A 784 5.39 5.80 35.03
C ALA A 784 5.76 6.37 36.41
N CYS A 785 6.69 7.33 36.45
CA CYS A 785 6.92 8.18 37.62
C CYS A 785 5.83 9.24 37.76
N ASP A 786 5.72 9.85 38.95
CA ASP A 786 4.67 10.82 39.28
C ASP A 786 4.52 11.92 38.22
N MET A 787 5.62 12.49 37.72
CA MET A 787 5.56 13.51 36.67
C MET A 787 4.91 13.00 35.38
N VAL A 788 5.26 11.80 34.90
CA VAL A 788 4.67 11.21 33.68
C VAL A 788 3.19 10.94 33.89
N VAL A 789 2.85 10.33 35.03
CA VAL A 789 1.47 9.96 35.39
C VAL A 789 0.59 11.21 35.53
N GLU A 790 1.04 12.26 36.24
CA GLU A 790 0.29 13.51 36.38
C GLU A 790 0.09 14.24 35.05
N ARG A 791 1.12 14.29 34.19
CA ARG A 791 1.01 14.86 32.83
C ARG A 791 -0.03 14.11 32.00
N CYS A 792 0.00 12.77 32.02
CA CYS A 792 -0.95 11.94 31.30
C CYS A 792 -2.38 12.07 31.85
N ILE A 793 -2.58 11.99 33.16
CA ILE A 793 -3.90 12.10 33.78
C ILE A 793 -4.51 13.49 33.53
N LYS A 794 -3.72 14.56 33.65
CA LYS A 794 -4.19 15.90 33.32
C LYS A 794 -4.61 16.00 31.84
N ALA A 795 -3.79 15.47 30.93
CA ALA A 795 -4.09 15.48 29.50
C ALA A 795 -5.37 14.67 29.17
N CYS A 796 -5.51 13.44 29.67
CA CYS A 796 -6.73 12.63 29.47
C CYS A 796 -7.97 13.32 30.04
N THR A 797 -7.88 13.86 31.27
CA THR A 797 -8.98 14.56 31.96
C THR A 797 -9.42 15.80 31.17
N ASP A 798 -8.48 16.62 30.71
CA ASP A 798 -8.79 17.84 29.95
C ASP A 798 -9.28 17.52 28.52
N ILE A 799 -8.88 16.41 27.90
CA ILE A 799 -9.45 15.97 26.61
C ILE A 799 -10.88 15.46 26.80
N ALA A 800 -11.13 14.53 27.72
CA ALA A 800 -12.44 13.87 27.86
C ALA A 800 -13.56 14.87 28.16
N LEU A 801 -13.32 15.80 29.10
CA LEU A 801 -14.29 16.83 29.49
C LEU A 801 -14.53 17.86 28.36
N THR A 802 -13.47 18.23 27.63
CA THR A 802 -13.59 19.13 26.47
C THR A 802 -14.33 18.45 25.31
N PHE A 803 -13.95 17.23 24.93
CA PHE A 803 -14.62 16.46 23.87
C PHE A 803 -16.10 16.24 24.16
N TRP A 804 -16.45 15.90 25.41
CA TRP A 804 -17.83 15.79 25.86
C TRP A 804 -18.62 17.10 25.69
N THR A 805 -17.98 18.24 25.93
CA THR A 805 -18.62 19.56 25.76
C THR A 805 -18.99 19.82 24.30
N TYR A 806 -18.10 19.48 23.35
CA TYR A 806 -18.38 19.59 21.91
C TYR A 806 -19.37 18.53 21.40
N LEU A 807 -19.31 17.31 21.93
CA LEU A 807 -20.25 16.22 21.61
C LEU A 807 -21.68 16.57 22.06
N LYS A 808 -21.84 16.98 23.32
CA LYS A 808 -23.13 17.37 23.92
C LYS A 808 -23.76 18.58 23.22
N SER A 809 -22.94 19.56 22.81
CA SER A 809 -23.39 20.75 22.10
C SER A 809 -23.54 20.57 20.58
N ARG A 810 -23.18 19.40 20.03
CA ARG A 810 -23.28 19.00 18.60
C ARG A 810 -22.58 19.95 17.62
N GLN A 811 -21.58 20.67 18.09
CA GLN A 811 -20.83 21.65 17.29
C GLN A 811 -19.81 20.98 16.36
N THR A 812 -19.40 19.74 16.68
CA THR A 812 -18.48 18.94 15.89
C THR A 812 -19.07 17.57 15.57
N ALA A 813 -18.78 17.06 14.38
CA ALA A 813 -19.15 15.72 13.96
C ALA A 813 -18.36 14.63 14.67
N GLN A 814 -18.99 13.46 14.80
CA GLN A 814 -18.39 12.24 15.35
C GLN A 814 -17.61 11.52 14.24
N LEU A 815 -16.31 11.27 14.47
CA LEU A 815 -15.41 10.58 13.54
C LEU A 815 -14.94 9.26 14.16
N TRP A 816 -14.72 8.23 13.35
CA TRP A 816 -14.23 6.92 13.80
C TRP A 816 -12.83 7.01 14.46
N PRO A 817 -11.82 7.70 13.89
CA PRO A 817 -10.57 7.99 14.62
C PRO A 817 -10.78 8.84 15.89
N GLY A 818 -11.88 9.60 15.97
CA GLY A 818 -12.27 10.32 17.18
C GLY A 818 -12.70 9.37 18.29
N LEU A 819 -13.52 8.36 17.98
CA LEU A 819 -13.90 7.28 18.91
C LEU A 819 -12.65 6.55 19.42
N LEU A 820 -11.78 6.11 18.52
CA LEU A 820 -10.53 5.41 18.87
C LEU A 820 -9.60 6.28 19.73
N SER A 821 -9.57 7.60 19.50
CA SER A 821 -8.87 8.55 20.37
C SER A 821 -9.48 8.62 21.77
N GLN A 822 -10.82 8.63 21.89
CA GLN A 822 -11.51 8.66 23.19
C GLN A 822 -11.37 7.34 23.97
N PHE A 823 -11.36 6.20 23.29
CA PHE A 823 -10.99 4.92 23.89
C PHE A 823 -9.53 4.95 24.37
N GLY A 824 -8.60 5.43 23.53
CA GLY A 824 -7.17 5.51 23.87
C GLY A 824 -6.87 6.37 25.09
N ILE A 825 -7.47 7.56 25.23
CA ILE A 825 -7.30 8.37 26.46
C ILE A 825 -7.94 7.70 27.68
N GLY A 826 -9.04 6.97 27.50
CA GLY A 826 -9.71 6.22 28.57
C GLY A 826 -8.82 5.11 29.11
N ILE A 827 -8.30 4.26 28.23
CA ILE A 827 -7.34 3.20 28.62
C ILE A 827 -6.06 3.81 29.21
N THR A 828 -5.54 4.91 28.65
CA THR A 828 -4.36 5.58 29.22
C THR A 828 -4.64 6.11 30.64
N LEU A 829 -5.84 6.65 30.90
CA LEU A 829 -6.26 7.15 32.22
C LEU A 829 -6.41 6.01 33.24
N LEU A 830 -7.00 4.89 32.84
CA LEU A 830 -7.14 3.69 33.69
C LEU A 830 -5.79 3.02 33.96
N TYR A 831 -4.92 2.89 32.94
CA TYR A 831 -3.56 2.38 33.09
C TYR A 831 -2.72 3.23 34.07
N CYS A 832 -2.86 4.55 34.03
CA CYS A 832 -2.23 5.46 34.99
C CYS A 832 -2.71 5.25 36.45
N LEU A 833 -3.93 4.76 36.67
CA LEU A 833 -4.44 4.40 37.99
C LEU A 833 -4.09 2.95 38.38
N TRP A 834 -3.94 2.06 37.41
CA TRP A 834 -3.53 0.66 37.60
C TRP A 834 -2.04 0.50 37.88
N VAL A 835 -1.18 1.40 37.37
CA VAL A 835 0.27 1.34 37.59
C VAL A 835 0.72 2.04 38.89
N VAL A 836 -0.13 2.86 39.53
CA VAL A 836 0.17 3.56 40.79
C VAL A 836 -0.77 3.13 41.93
N PRO A 837 -0.26 2.48 43.00
CA PRO A 837 -1.11 1.92 44.05
C PRO A 837 -1.84 3.01 44.83
N PRO A 838 -3.10 2.80 45.27
CA PRO A 838 -3.91 3.80 45.97
C PRO A 838 -3.18 4.55 47.09
N ALA A 839 -2.36 3.85 47.88
CA ALA A 839 -1.56 4.41 48.97
C ALA A 839 -0.44 5.39 48.54
N ARG A 840 0.00 5.34 47.28
CA ARG A 840 1.04 6.21 46.70
C ARG A 840 0.49 7.24 45.69
N ARG A 841 -0.83 7.33 45.51
CA ARG A 841 -1.43 8.24 44.53
C ARG A 841 -1.36 9.70 45.00
N THR A 842 -0.78 10.58 44.19
CA THR A 842 -0.73 12.03 44.48
C THR A 842 -2.12 12.67 44.49
N ALA A 843 -2.21 13.90 45.01
CA ALA A 843 -3.46 14.67 45.02
C ALA A 843 -4.06 14.92 43.62
N ALA A 844 -3.24 14.86 42.55
CA ALA A 844 -3.73 14.95 41.17
C ALA A 844 -4.53 13.69 40.76
N LEU A 845 -4.02 12.50 41.12
CA LEU A 845 -4.68 11.21 40.88
C LEU A 845 -6.00 11.08 41.66
N GLN A 846 -6.04 11.61 42.89
CA GLN A 846 -7.20 11.55 43.77
C GLN A 846 -8.28 12.61 43.42
N SER A 847 -8.05 13.47 42.43
CA SER A 847 -8.96 14.57 42.07
C SER A 847 -10.33 14.06 41.59
N SER A 848 -11.42 14.67 42.07
CA SER A 848 -12.79 14.40 41.61
C SER A 848 -13.01 14.66 40.11
N ARG A 849 -12.10 15.40 39.45
CA ARG A 849 -12.06 15.53 37.98
C ARG A 849 -11.75 14.19 37.29
N VAL A 850 -10.93 13.32 37.88
CA VAL A 850 -10.55 12.00 37.33
C VAL A 850 -11.75 11.06 37.29
N GLY A 851 -12.43 10.86 38.41
CA GLY A 851 -13.68 10.07 38.46
C GLY A 851 -14.83 10.67 37.64
N THR A 852 -14.75 11.96 37.29
CA THR A 852 -15.67 12.59 36.33
C THR A 852 -15.26 12.33 34.88
N ALA A 853 -13.96 12.35 34.56
CA ALA A 853 -13.44 12.00 33.25
C ALA A 853 -13.67 10.52 32.89
N ILE A 854 -13.49 9.57 33.82
CA ILE A 854 -13.74 8.14 33.59
C ILE A 854 -15.22 7.90 33.19
N ARG A 855 -16.16 8.41 34.00
CA ARG A 855 -17.60 8.36 33.68
C ARG A 855 -17.94 9.06 32.37
N THR A 856 -17.22 10.14 32.05
CA THR A 856 -17.38 10.86 30.77
C THR A 856 -16.90 10.02 29.59
N CYS A 857 -15.78 9.30 29.70
CA CYS A 857 -15.31 8.36 28.69
C CYS A 857 -16.31 7.21 28.46
N SER A 858 -16.84 6.61 29.52
CA SER A 858 -17.91 5.59 29.45
C SER A 858 -19.12 6.11 28.65
N VAL A 859 -19.67 7.27 29.04
CA VAL A 859 -20.82 7.89 28.35
C VAL A 859 -20.51 8.27 26.89
N ILE A 860 -19.28 8.72 26.58
CA ILE A 860 -18.86 8.96 25.19
C ILE A 860 -18.84 7.65 24.40
N LEU A 861 -18.24 6.59 24.94
CA LEU A 861 -18.14 5.30 24.26
C LEU A 861 -19.53 4.66 24.07
N ALA A 862 -20.43 4.77 25.05
CA ALA A 862 -21.82 4.37 24.91
C ALA A 862 -22.51 5.10 23.75
N VAL A 863 -22.55 6.45 23.77
CA VAL A 863 -23.18 7.29 22.73
C VAL A 863 -22.58 7.07 21.33
N LEU A 864 -21.28 6.73 21.24
CA LEU A 864 -20.65 6.42 19.96
C LEU A 864 -20.86 4.96 19.51
N SER A 865 -21.04 4.01 20.44
CA SER A 865 -21.40 2.62 20.14
C SER A 865 -22.81 2.49 19.56
N GLU A 866 -23.75 3.36 19.97
CA GLU A 866 -25.09 3.45 19.35
C GLU A 866 -25.03 3.82 17.86
N ARG A 867 -24.01 4.58 17.43
CA ARG A 867 -23.79 4.95 16.01
C ARG A 867 -23.03 3.88 15.22
N TRP A 868 -22.17 3.12 15.89
CA TRP A 868 -21.35 2.06 15.29
C TRP A 868 -21.27 0.86 16.24
N THR A 869 -22.10 -0.16 16.03
CA THR A 869 -22.11 -1.38 16.87
C THR A 869 -20.78 -2.13 16.86
N GLN A 870 -19.94 -1.90 15.84
CA GLN A 870 -18.55 -2.36 15.79
C GLN A 870 -17.69 -1.85 16.98
N ALA A 871 -18.10 -0.76 17.64
CA ALA A 871 -17.43 -0.20 18.81
C ALA A 871 -17.98 -0.68 20.16
N GLU A 872 -19.00 -1.54 20.20
CA GLU A 872 -19.48 -2.15 21.45
C GLU A 872 -18.33 -2.80 22.26
N PRO A 873 -17.40 -3.58 21.67
CA PRO A 873 -16.28 -4.15 22.43
C PRO A 873 -15.31 -3.12 23.02
N LEU A 874 -15.26 -1.89 22.48
CA LEU A 874 -14.43 -0.81 23.02
C LEU A 874 -15.09 -0.20 24.27
N ARG A 875 -16.43 -0.06 24.26
CA ARG A 875 -17.21 0.32 25.45
C ARG A 875 -17.09 -0.75 26.53
N ASP A 876 -17.42 -2.00 26.18
CA ASP A 876 -17.54 -3.09 27.16
C ASP A 876 -16.23 -3.40 27.88
N VAL A 877 -15.09 -3.32 27.18
CA VAL A 877 -13.74 -3.45 27.78
C VAL A 877 -13.37 -2.24 28.63
N PHE A 878 -13.72 -1.02 28.20
CA PHE A 878 -13.45 0.19 29.00
C PHE A 878 -14.24 0.17 30.31
N ASP A 879 -15.54 -0.13 30.26
CA ASP A 879 -16.40 -0.18 31.44
C ASP A 879 -15.97 -1.31 32.38
N SER A 880 -15.65 -2.50 31.86
CA SER A 880 -15.10 -3.62 32.65
C SER A 880 -13.80 -3.26 33.40
N LEU A 881 -12.92 -2.46 32.77
CA LEU A 881 -11.69 -1.97 33.41
C LEU A 881 -11.98 -0.82 34.40
N ALA A 882 -12.95 0.04 34.12
CA ALA A 882 -13.33 1.16 34.99
C ALA A 882 -14.01 0.71 36.29
N ASP A 883 -14.77 -0.39 36.25
CA ASP A 883 -15.37 -1.01 37.45
C ASP A 883 -14.32 -1.79 38.26
N ALA A 884 -13.36 -2.44 37.61
CA ALA A 884 -12.35 -3.27 38.27
C ALA A 884 -11.18 -2.49 38.89
N ILE A 885 -10.76 -1.37 38.27
CA ILE A 885 -9.63 -0.54 38.73
C ILE A 885 -10.14 0.50 39.74
N PRO A 886 -9.78 0.41 41.03
CA PRO A 886 -10.32 1.31 42.04
C PRO A 886 -9.85 2.75 41.83
N VAL A 887 -10.78 3.70 41.75
CA VAL A 887 -10.49 5.14 41.67
C VAL A 887 -10.20 5.73 43.07
N HIS A 888 -10.93 5.26 44.09
CA HIS A 888 -10.77 5.63 45.49
C HIS A 888 -10.80 4.35 46.35
N CYS A 889 -9.91 4.24 47.35
CA CYS A 889 -9.89 3.17 48.37
C CYS A 889 -9.58 3.78 49.74
N ALA A 890 -10.12 3.18 50.79
CA ALA A 890 -9.56 3.23 52.13
C ALA A 890 -8.40 2.21 52.27
N PRO A 891 -7.50 2.36 53.27
CA PRO A 891 -6.37 1.44 53.46
C PRO A 891 -6.71 -0.03 53.72
N HIS A 892 -7.99 -0.36 53.95
CA HIS A 892 -8.46 -1.72 54.25
C HIS A 892 -9.17 -2.41 53.08
N ASP A 893 -9.39 -1.72 51.95
CA ASP A 893 -10.13 -2.26 50.79
C ASP A 893 -9.23 -3.12 49.85
N LEU A 894 -8.10 -3.62 50.34
CA LEU A 894 -7.04 -4.24 49.52
C LEU A 894 -7.30 -5.71 49.16
N GLU A 895 -8.28 -6.36 49.77
CA GLU A 895 -8.69 -7.72 49.40
C GLU A 895 -9.86 -7.72 48.40
N GLY A 896 -9.58 -8.12 47.15
CA GLY A 896 -10.60 -8.85 46.38
C GLY A 896 -11.24 -8.22 45.13
N SER A 897 -10.64 -7.24 44.46
CA SER A 897 -11.01 -6.89 43.07
C SER A 897 -9.87 -7.18 42.09
N ARG A 898 -9.77 -8.44 41.66
CA ARG A 898 -8.95 -8.81 40.50
C ARG A 898 -9.70 -8.43 39.22
N ILE A 899 -8.99 -7.81 38.28
CA ILE A 899 -9.49 -7.64 36.91
C ILE A 899 -9.78 -9.05 36.35
N SER A 900 -11.02 -9.29 35.92
CA SER A 900 -11.37 -10.58 35.30
C SER A 900 -10.63 -10.70 33.97
N THR A 901 -9.73 -11.68 33.87
CA THR A 901 -8.96 -11.94 32.65
C THR A 901 -9.88 -12.13 31.44
N ASP A 902 -10.99 -12.81 31.65
CA ASP A 902 -11.91 -13.24 30.60
C ASP A 902 -12.64 -12.06 29.95
N SER A 903 -12.96 -11.00 30.71
CA SER A 903 -13.67 -9.82 30.18
C SER A 903 -12.82 -8.97 29.23
N ILE A 904 -11.49 -9.16 29.21
CA ILE A 904 -10.56 -8.46 28.30
C ILE A 904 -9.97 -9.42 27.27
N GLN A 905 -9.59 -10.64 27.67
CA GLN A 905 -8.99 -11.64 26.76
C GLN A 905 -9.97 -12.13 25.69
N HIS A 906 -11.26 -12.30 26.02
CA HIS A 906 -12.27 -12.70 25.04
C HIS A 906 -12.53 -11.65 23.92
N PRO A 907 -12.68 -10.33 24.21
CA PRO A 907 -12.82 -9.31 23.18
C PRO A 907 -11.50 -8.88 22.49
N LEU A 908 -10.31 -9.10 23.08
CA LEU A 908 -9.02 -8.65 22.52
C LEU A 908 -8.80 -9.02 21.02
N PRO A 909 -9.12 -10.23 20.53
CA PRO A 909 -9.06 -10.57 19.11
C PRO A 909 -9.95 -9.67 18.22
N ARG A 910 -11.12 -9.24 18.70
CA ARG A 910 -12.00 -8.30 17.99
C ARG A 910 -11.40 -6.89 18.00
N LEU A 911 -10.77 -6.47 19.10
CA LEU A 911 -10.06 -5.18 19.18
C LEU A 911 -8.88 -5.11 18.19
N ASN A 912 -8.17 -6.22 17.98
CA ASN A 912 -7.11 -6.28 16.96
C ASN A 912 -7.64 -6.05 15.53
N THR A 913 -8.83 -6.56 15.19
CA THR A 913 -9.44 -6.30 13.86
C THR A 913 -9.88 -4.85 13.65
N ILE A 914 -10.09 -4.09 14.73
CA ILE A 914 -10.40 -2.66 14.70
C ILE A 914 -9.15 -1.80 14.41
N VAL A 915 -7.95 -2.40 14.38
CA VAL A 915 -6.66 -1.70 14.24
C VAL A 915 -6.50 -0.66 15.35
N VAL A 916 -6.58 -1.11 16.61
CA VAL A 916 -6.31 -0.24 17.76
C VAL A 916 -4.81 0.07 17.84
N ASN A 917 -4.48 1.29 18.30
CA ASN A 917 -3.12 1.76 18.57
C ASN A 917 -2.29 0.74 19.38
N LYS A 918 -1.08 0.41 18.92
CA LYS A 918 -0.24 -0.64 19.53
C LYS A 918 0.13 -0.39 21.00
N ASP A 919 0.26 0.85 21.45
CA ASP A 919 0.49 1.17 22.87
C ASP A 919 -0.76 0.91 23.72
N ILE A 920 -1.95 1.18 23.19
CA ILE A 920 -3.22 0.93 23.86
C ILE A 920 -3.48 -0.58 23.95
N LEU A 921 -3.18 -1.35 22.89
CA LEU A 921 -3.19 -2.81 22.93
C LEU A 921 -2.19 -3.38 23.94
N ARG A 922 -1.00 -2.77 24.06
CA ARG A 922 -0.02 -3.15 25.10
C ARG A 922 -0.58 -2.89 26.50
N MET A 923 -1.09 -1.70 26.79
CA MET A 923 -1.73 -1.36 28.08
C MET A 923 -2.89 -2.31 28.43
N LEU A 924 -3.75 -2.64 27.47
CA LEU A 924 -4.83 -3.61 27.64
C LEU A 924 -4.33 -5.01 27.98
N THR A 925 -3.27 -5.46 27.29
CA THR A 925 -2.66 -6.77 27.55
C THR A 925 -2.03 -6.79 28.94
N GLU A 926 -1.21 -5.79 29.27
CA GLU A 926 -0.56 -5.64 30.58
C GLU A 926 -1.57 -5.68 31.74
N MET A 927 -2.72 -5.01 31.62
CA MET A 927 -3.79 -5.01 32.64
C MET A 927 -4.64 -6.30 32.66
N ALA A 928 -4.48 -7.19 31.67
CA ALA A 928 -5.28 -8.41 31.51
C ALA A 928 -4.47 -9.72 31.64
N THR A 929 -3.16 -9.64 31.82
CA THR A 929 -2.26 -10.80 31.97
C THR A 929 -1.37 -10.76 33.21
N GLU A 930 -1.27 -9.63 33.90
CA GLU A 930 -0.42 -9.47 35.09
C GLU A 930 -1.26 -9.00 36.28
N ASP A 931 -0.99 -9.54 37.47
CA ASP A 931 -1.49 -8.95 38.72
C ASP A 931 -0.97 -7.49 38.86
N TYR A 932 -1.65 -6.67 39.66
CA TYR A 932 -1.23 -5.29 39.91
C TYR A 932 0.25 -5.21 40.35
N PRO A 933 1.03 -4.21 39.91
CA PRO A 933 2.48 -4.11 40.19
C PRO A 933 2.81 -3.61 41.62
N TRP A 934 2.05 -4.07 42.62
CA TRP A 934 2.12 -3.68 44.02
C TRP A 934 3.22 -4.42 44.81
N ASP A 935 4.48 -4.33 44.40
CA ASP A 935 5.63 -4.66 45.27
C ASP A 935 5.92 -3.48 46.19
N GLU A 936 5.98 -3.69 47.52
CA GLU A 936 6.37 -2.62 48.46
C GLU A 936 7.82 -2.16 48.24
N ASP A 937 8.71 -3.07 47.80
CA ASP A 937 10.13 -2.80 47.54
C ASP A 937 10.43 -2.18 46.16
N ARG A 938 9.44 -1.98 45.27
CA ARG A 938 9.71 -1.41 43.93
C ARG A 938 9.94 0.11 43.98
N PRO A 939 11.14 0.61 43.61
CA PRO A 939 11.48 2.02 43.73
C PRO A 939 10.58 2.88 42.82
N ALA A 940 10.15 4.02 43.35
CA ALA A 940 9.06 4.81 42.78
C ALA A 940 9.34 5.47 41.42
N ASN A 941 10.59 5.52 40.97
CA ASN A 941 11.01 6.25 39.79
C ASN A 941 12.20 5.57 39.10
N LEU A 942 11.94 4.46 38.39
CA LEU A 942 12.96 3.72 37.63
C LEU A 942 13.68 4.58 36.57
N ALA A 943 13.01 5.60 36.02
CA ALA A 943 13.56 6.51 35.02
C ALA A 943 14.27 7.75 35.62
N GLY A 944 14.08 8.06 36.90
CA GLY A 944 14.67 9.21 37.59
C GLY A 944 14.12 10.60 37.23
N TRP A 945 13.14 10.71 36.31
CA TRP A 945 12.66 12.00 35.79
C TRP A 945 11.85 12.81 36.82
N SER A 946 11.97 14.15 36.78
CA SER A 946 11.29 15.09 37.70
C SER A 946 10.52 16.19 36.95
N SER A 947 9.50 16.75 37.60
CA SER A 947 8.80 17.96 37.13
C SER A 947 9.65 19.23 37.20
N SER A 948 10.77 19.19 37.92
CA SER A 948 11.79 20.25 37.96
C SER A 948 12.81 20.19 36.83
N ASP A 949 12.79 19.14 36.00
CA ASP A 949 13.77 18.98 34.92
C ASP A 949 13.60 20.06 33.84
N VAL A 950 14.69 20.73 33.51
CA VAL A 950 14.76 21.71 32.42
C VAL A 950 15.47 21.14 31.21
N HIS A 951 15.05 21.61 30.03
CA HIS A 951 15.70 21.25 28.77
C HIS A 951 17.13 21.80 28.73
N THR A 952 18.12 20.91 28.55
CA THR A 952 19.53 21.26 28.31
C THR A 952 19.94 20.84 26.90
N ALA A 953 20.34 21.81 26.08
CA ALA A 953 20.71 21.56 24.68
C ALA A 953 21.91 20.59 24.53
N HIS A 954 22.81 20.56 25.52
CA HIS A 954 23.94 19.63 25.56
C HIS A 954 23.48 18.17 25.69
N ASP A 955 22.52 17.88 26.57
CA ASP A 955 22.12 16.49 26.88
C ASP A 955 20.95 16.00 26.01
N CYS A 956 20.50 16.84 25.08
CA CYS A 956 19.39 16.60 24.17
C CYS A 956 19.88 16.03 22.83
N PRO A 957 19.54 14.77 22.46
CA PRO A 957 19.97 14.15 21.20
C PRO A 957 19.31 14.74 19.94
N LEU A 958 18.50 15.81 20.09
CA LEU A 958 17.91 16.60 19.00
C LEU A 958 18.54 17.99 18.84
N CYS A 959 19.55 18.34 19.66
CA CYS A 959 20.20 19.65 19.70
C CYS A 959 21.72 19.61 19.41
N TRP A 960 22.30 18.41 19.22
CA TRP A 960 23.73 18.22 18.97
C TRP A 960 24.20 18.64 17.56
N ASP A 961 23.30 19.11 16.67
CA ASP A 961 23.65 19.60 15.32
C ASP A 961 24.28 21.01 15.33
N ALA A 962 25.30 21.20 16.16
CA ALA A 962 26.28 22.28 16.12
C ALA A 962 27.67 21.70 16.46
N PRO A 963 28.76 22.13 15.79
CA PRO A 963 29.67 21.14 15.20
C PRO A 963 30.88 20.71 16.05
N ALA A 964 31.12 19.40 16.12
CA ALA A 964 32.45 18.79 15.98
C ALA A 964 32.40 17.25 15.80
N GLY A 965 33.02 16.72 14.74
CA GLY A 965 33.74 15.43 14.82
C GLY A 965 33.07 14.11 14.39
N LEU A 966 31.88 14.09 13.77
CA LEU A 966 31.30 12.85 13.22
C LEU A 966 30.72 13.03 11.80
N GLU A 967 31.47 12.56 10.79
CA GLU A 967 31.00 12.44 9.41
C GLU A 967 30.15 11.16 9.26
N GLY A 968 28.89 11.26 8.83
CA GLY A 968 28.10 10.05 8.51
C GLY A 968 26.57 10.19 8.39
N PHE A 969 25.96 11.24 8.95
CA PHE A 969 24.51 11.47 8.87
C PHE A 969 24.20 12.90 8.39
N PRO A 970 23.10 13.11 7.62
CA PRO A 970 22.64 14.45 7.28
C PRO A 970 22.11 15.16 8.55
N PRO A 971 22.36 16.47 8.72
CA PRO A 971 21.86 17.22 9.86
C PRO A 971 20.33 17.27 9.86
N VAL A 972 19.71 17.14 11.03
CA VAL A 972 18.25 17.18 11.17
C VAL A 972 17.83 18.65 11.11
N GLY A 973 17.40 19.10 9.93
CA GLY A 973 17.26 20.51 9.53
C GLY A 973 16.37 21.39 10.41
N PHE A 974 16.90 21.83 11.56
CA PHE A 974 16.29 22.79 12.48
C PHE A 974 17.16 24.05 12.60
N ALA A 975 17.44 24.68 11.46
CA ALA A 975 17.87 26.07 11.42
C ALA A 975 16.72 26.94 11.96
N THR A 976 16.79 27.28 13.25
CA THR A 976 15.71 27.97 13.98
C THR A 976 15.33 29.33 13.42
N GLY A 977 16.19 29.94 12.58
CA GLY A 977 15.96 31.22 11.91
C GLY A 977 15.26 31.18 10.55
N SER A 978 14.95 30.01 9.95
CA SER A 978 14.37 29.94 8.59
C SER A 978 12.91 29.50 8.49
N LEU A 979 12.29 29.07 9.60
CA LEU A 979 10.97 28.42 9.57
C LEU A 979 9.76 29.36 9.72
N TRP A 980 9.94 30.63 10.09
CA TRP A 980 8.84 31.51 10.49
C TRP A 980 9.05 32.98 10.06
N PRO A 981 8.12 33.56 9.28
CA PRO A 981 7.83 34.99 9.38
C PRO A 981 7.28 35.28 10.77
N ALA A 982 7.85 36.23 11.50
CA ALA A 982 7.36 36.62 12.81
C ALA A 982 6.04 37.41 12.66
N PHE A 983 5.06 37.13 13.54
CA PHE A 983 3.88 37.98 13.70
C PHE A 983 4.22 39.26 14.49
N ASP A 984 5.29 39.23 15.30
CA ASP A 984 5.84 40.37 16.01
C ASP A 984 6.93 41.03 15.15
N GLY A 985 6.76 42.32 14.83
CA GLY A 985 7.62 43.07 13.92
C GLY A 985 8.97 43.49 14.51
N THR A 986 9.78 42.56 15.00
CA THR A 986 11.09 42.82 15.62
C THR A 986 12.22 42.05 14.93
N ALA A 987 12.67 42.60 13.80
CA ALA A 987 13.85 42.08 13.10
C ALA A 987 15.15 42.35 13.89
N GLY A 988 15.87 41.28 14.25
CA GLY A 988 17.28 41.32 14.64
C GLY A 988 17.59 41.63 16.11
N ASN A 989 17.82 40.58 16.90
CA ASN A 989 19.19 40.25 17.34
C ASN A 989 19.24 38.93 18.12
N SER A 990 20.34 38.19 17.96
CA SER A 990 20.65 37.02 18.78
C SER A 990 21.12 37.44 20.17
N PHE A 991 20.50 36.93 21.23
CA PHE A 991 21.08 37.03 22.58
C PHE A 991 21.05 35.71 23.35
N THR A 992 22.23 35.28 23.76
CA THR A 992 22.46 34.26 24.79
C THR A 992 21.93 34.76 26.14
N VAL A 993 21.16 33.93 26.84
CA VAL A 993 20.73 34.23 28.21
C VAL A 993 21.87 33.97 29.19
N SER A 994 22.11 34.91 30.09
CA SER A 994 22.72 34.66 31.40
C SER A 994 21.91 35.44 32.45
N PRO A 995 21.81 34.95 33.69
CA PRO A 995 20.70 35.30 34.57
C PRO A 995 20.93 36.56 35.43
N GLU A 996 19.82 36.97 36.06
CA GLU A 996 19.64 37.97 37.12
C GLU A 996 19.17 39.37 36.70
N GLY A 997 18.28 39.96 37.52
CA GLY A 997 17.90 41.37 37.47
C GLY A 997 16.68 41.76 36.62
N TYR A 998 15.48 41.68 37.20
CA TYR A 998 14.50 42.77 37.00
C TYR A 998 15.15 44.08 37.51
N PRO A 999 15.00 45.25 36.85
CA PRO A 999 13.67 45.90 36.87
C PRO A 999 13.30 46.90 35.72
N LEU A 1000 12.01 47.27 35.74
CA LEU A 1000 11.42 48.58 35.37
C LEU A 1000 11.39 49.09 33.90
N PHE A 1001 10.17 49.46 33.50
CA PHE A 1001 9.83 50.50 32.51
C PHE A 1001 10.51 51.85 32.86
N PRO A 1002 10.93 52.65 31.85
CA PRO A 1002 10.02 53.59 31.18
C PRO A 1002 10.13 53.57 29.64
N GLY A 1003 9.19 54.08 28.83
CA GLY A 1003 7.94 54.77 29.12
C GLY A 1003 7.91 56.24 28.64
N LEU A 1004 7.37 56.52 27.45
CA LEU A 1004 6.81 57.83 27.10
C LEU A 1004 5.85 57.81 25.87
N LEU A 1005 4.56 58.05 26.15
CA LEU A 1005 3.52 58.81 25.41
C LEU A 1005 3.37 58.76 23.86
N GLY A 1006 2.13 58.53 23.43
CA GLY A 1006 1.62 58.79 22.06
C GLY A 1006 0.45 57.87 21.66
N SER A 1007 -0.74 57.97 22.25
CA SER A 1007 -1.92 58.72 21.70
C SER A 1007 -2.38 58.27 20.30
N ILE A 1008 -3.62 57.90 20.03
CA ILE A 1008 -4.89 57.95 20.79
C ILE A 1008 -5.86 56.85 20.27
N GLU A 1009 -6.95 56.62 21.01
CA GLU A 1009 -8.22 55.90 20.71
C GLU A 1009 -8.51 55.59 19.21
N PHE A 1010 -9.10 54.44 18.83
CA PHE A 1010 -10.12 53.61 19.50
C PHE A 1010 -9.88 52.10 19.35
#